data_AF-A0A151Z8P8-F1
#
_entry.id   AF-A0A151Z8P8-F1
#
_cell.length_a   1.000
_cell.length_b   1.000
_cell.length_c   1.000
_cell.angle_alpha   90.00
_cell.angle_beta   90.00
_cell.angle_gamma   90.00
#
_symmetry.space_group_name_H-M   'P 1'
#
loop_
_entity.id
_entity.type
_entity.pdbx_description
1 polymer ?
#
loop_
_entity_poly.entity_id
_entity_poly.type
_entity_poly.pdbx_seq_one_letter_code
_entity_poly.pdbx_strand_id
1 'polypeptide(L)'
;MTFEFIKNYINIFFKSDNSESHNNQHGEFLDFEYPFNSNISISNNKINYEQQIEQLQQLKQPTIVPSNHDFCENVKNETNDLQYPSEWNVTYNQLEIAEISNFNRYEGKWTCQKRNIVFVPFDGQTNEITTPTKRVFKIIVKGIGGAPDCEFVAKLLNNYTKYNILQTMESQYICRDFAELFDKIQQIGLVKKHSFQLEFLEPHLMLLKREFPYQNEPVILIIEPWINEKIYGTLAQFDDEIVNAFTHFVYEVSNGLFIPINIQGLMVHRQNILSNPTLINNNHLYFDRFLNRPIPTIQHFFRTHKCQSYCHKLGLQTNHQFNHYSYSLLLLCFCEDNTALLTQCVNNISLVCKEWRQIFLKEKLSIQSFTINTERKSSFYKKLEKLIPFYNLKLFGFAEFVKNVPLLSVCDFTFDSVGGSLEIIGGFKNLTGITMNNCNYQTFKSDLQLLVKCPKLNSLIVWYQNTKKRPEKQLDVNDYFEGYKTTQANDILKSLTIATMDRTSEPFVLGNFQKVSRFSQMTELMLNRVSVELGDIVKVLEDHSTISRVFLDHVTFLQRGVVPPQLLGCLKHFIEAYSLSQHSNVSRLTLKNFQDKVEKKFIIDLVNNNQLSLEELTLSFLDFISEPDVDNLPNLGITNSKLKVFNINLLSNQQKKLDIHYLWKSPSSLTELQVYLPNLSLEILMEPLTRYHFSQLKCLRITMEDKSIDIYNKILEMNLPKLKELYLESFLFSTQFQNFNQILGSLQSNNSLTKFVINCENTPMDFVGNFLKLDHPTITSFQCVSIRELDIQLLTKSLISNTHLTSLDITRNGKGIRETYPIFVQYLTEILRLVPQLVVLKIPIVGNSAKNPVLDRSILESFEIAVSKCTLYSLCTRDFDENSSINKILIKNLIKYS
;
A
#
# COMPACT_ATOMS: atom_id res chain seq x y z
N MET A 1 -14.46 -23.57 -39.54
CA MET A 1 -14.79 -22.33 -40.27
C MET A 1 -15.29 -21.21 -39.34
N THR A 2 -16.22 -21.45 -38.42
CA THR A 2 -16.76 -20.42 -37.50
C THR A 2 -15.74 -19.84 -36.51
N PHE A 3 -14.76 -20.64 -36.08
CA PHE A 3 -13.70 -20.22 -35.14
C PHE A 3 -12.59 -19.38 -35.81
N GLU A 4 -12.28 -19.70 -37.08
CA GLU A 4 -11.34 -18.94 -37.94
C GLU A 4 -11.91 -17.57 -38.34
N PHE A 5 -13.23 -17.49 -38.53
CA PHE A 5 -13.96 -16.25 -38.79
C PHE A 5 -13.89 -15.26 -37.61
N ILE A 6 -14.05 -15.73 -36.37
CA ILE A 6 -13.91 -14.89 -35.16
C ILE A 6 -12.45 -14.47 -34.95
N LYS A 7 -11.49 -15.34 -35.27
CA LYS A 7 -10.05 -15.06 -35.17
C LYS A 7 -9.57 -14.01 -36.19
N ASN A 8 -10.10 -14.04 -37.41
CA ASN A 8 -9.78 -13.03 -38.44
C ASN A 8 -10.53 -11.70 -38.24
N TYR A 9 -11.71 -11.71 -37.60
CA TYR A 9 -12.47 -10.51 -37.23
C TYR A 9 -11.73 -9.61 -36.22
N ILE A 10 -10.94 -10.19 -35.31
CA ILE A 10 -10.16 -9.43 -34.32
C ILE A 10 -8.91 -8.77 -34.95
N ASN A 11 -8.35 -9.35 -36.02
CA ASN A 11 -7.09 -8.88 -36.64
C ASN A 11 -7.23 -7.64 -37.53
N ILE A 12 -8.43 -7.33 -38.02
CA ILE A 12 -8.66 -6.20 -38.96
C ILE A 12 -8.96 -4.88 -38.21
N PHE A 13 -9.30 -4.93 -36.92
CA PHE A 13 -9.74 -3.78 -36.12
C PHE A 13 -8.63 -2.83 -35.61
N PHE A 14 -7.34 -3.08 -35.88
CA PHE A 14 -6.21 -2.33 -35.31
C PHE A 14 -5.27 -1.64 -36.32
N LYS A 15 -5.76 -1.28 -37.52
CA LYS A 15 -5.04 -0.31 -38.38
C LYS A 15 -5.76 1.05 -38.33
N SER A 16 -5.12 2.04 -37.73
CA SER A 16 -5.51 3.45 -37.86
C SER A 16 -4.79 4.09 -39.04
N ASP A 17 -5.56 4.79 -39.87
CA ASP A 17 -5.09 5.72 -40.90
C ASP A 17 -4.21 6.82 -40.30
N ASN A 18 -3.02 7.01 -40.87
CA ASN A 18 -2.27 8.26 -40.83
C ASN A 18 -2.21 8.80 -42.28
N SER A 19 -3.01 9.82 -42.57
CA SER A 19 -2.69 10.85 -43.55
C SER A 19 -1.57 11.73 -42.95
N GLU A 20 -0.52 12.23 -43.60
CA GLU A 20 -0.12 12.49 -44.98
C GLU A 20 1.43 12.41 -45.07
N SER A 21 1.99 12.01 -46.21
CA SER A 21 2.82 12.90 -47.07
C SER A 21 3.55 12.09 -48.14
N HIS A 22 3.44 12.58 -49.38
CA HIS A 22 4.24 12.16 -50.52
C HIS A 22 5.74 12.47 -50.31
N ASN A 23 6.63 11.51 -50.57
CA ASN A 23 7.56 11.60 -51.69
C ASN A 23 8.41 10.34 -51.89
N ASN A 24 8.73 10.11 -53.17
CA ASN A 24 9.37 8.95 -53.80
C ASN A 24 10.78 8.62 -53.29
N GLN A 25 11.17 7.33 -53.32
CA GLN A 25 12.16 6.79 -54.28
C GLN A 25 12.47 5.28 -54.05
N HIS A 26 12.95 4.66 -55.13
CA HIS A 26 13.08 3.24 -55.48
C HIS A 26 14.05 2.35 -54.66
N GLY A 27 13.87 1.02 -54.82
CA GLY A 27 14.91 -0.02 -54.69
C GLY A 27 14.38 -1.30 -54.02
N GLU A 28 13.83 -2.27 -54.76
CA GLU A 28 14.48 -3.46 -55.39
C GLU A 28 14.75 -4.66 -54.46
N PHE A 29 14.01 -5.75 -54.75
CA PHE A 29 14.35 -7.19 -54.78
C PHE A 29 15.12 -7.89 -53.63
N LEU A 30 14.57 -9.00 -53.13
CA LEU A 30 14.97 -10.36 -53.56
C LEU A 30 14.15 -11.47 -52.86
N ASP A 31 13.66 -12.39 -53.70
CA ASP A 31 12.96 -13.64 -53.42
C ASP A 31 13.83 -14.67 -52.68
N PHE A 32 13.18 -15.59 -51.95
CA PHE A 32 13.53 -17.02 -51.98
C PHE A 32 12.30 -17.89 -51.68
N GLU A 33 11.93 -18.70 -52.67
CA GLU A 33 10.86 -19.71 -52.69
C GLU A 33 11.30 -21.03 -51.99
N TYR A 34 10.44 -21.81 -51.30
CA TYR A 34 9.58 -22.96 -51.72
C TYR A 34 9.88 -24.16 -50.75
N PRO A 35 9.16 -25.32 -50.70
CA PRO A 35 7.84 -25.68 -51.22
C PRO A 35 6.95 -26.64 -50.34
N PHE A 36 5.75 -26.93 -50.89
CA PHE A 36 4.84 -28.09 -50.75
C PHE A 36 3.50 -28.00 -49.95
N ASN A 37 2.44 -27.74 -50.75
CA ASN A 37 1.22 -28.54 -50.98
C ASN A 37 0.45 -29.20 -49.82
N SER A 38 -0.86 -28.91 -49.75
CA SER A 38 -1.86 -29.77 -50.40
C SER A 38 -3.27 -29.15 -50.41
N ASN A 39 -3.97 -29.42 -51.52
CA ASN A 39 -5.30 -28.99 -51.89
C ASN A 39 -6.40 -29.46 -50.94
N ILE A 40 -7.45 -28.65 -50.73
CA ILE A 40 -8.87 -29.06 -50.75
C ILE A 40 -9.71 -27.86 -51.23
N SER A 41 -10.48 -28.11 -52.28
CA SER A 41 -11.45 -27.22 -52.92
C SER A 41 -12.78 -27.19 -52.16
N ILE A 42 -13.33 -26.00 -51.85
CA ILE A 42 -14.77 -25.82 -51.57
C ILE A 42 -15.28 -24.56 -52.27
N SER A 43 -16.44 -24.74 -52.89
CA SER A 43 -17.20 -23.92 -53.84
C SER A 43 -17.63 -22.53 -53.37
N ASN A 44 -17.67 -21.63 -54.37
CA ASN A 44 -18.22 -20.27 -54.36
C ASN A 44 -19.67 -20.19 -53.86
N ASN A 45 -19.88 -19.45 -52.78
CA ASN A 45 -21.07 -18.62 -52.55
C ASN A 45 -20.64 -17.39 -51.74
N LYS A 46 -20.13 -16.38 -52.44
CA LYS A 46 -19.66 -15.12 -51.87
C LYS A 46 -20.88 -14.22 -51.59
N ILE A 47 -21.51 -14.42 -50.44
CA ILE A 47 -22.39 -13.43 -49.83
C ILE A 47 -21.51 -12.24 -49.41
N ASN A 48 -21.96 -11.01 -49.63
CA ASN A 48 -21.19 -9.79 -49.43
C ASN A 48 -20.92 -9.53 -47.93
N TYR A 49 -19.84 -10.13 -47.40
CA TYR A 49 -19.41 -10.06 -46.00
C TYR A 49 -18.81 -8.70 -45.61
N GLU A 50 -18.28 -7.94 -46.55
CA GLU A 50 -17.58 -6.66 -46.29
C GLU A 50 -18.56 -5.57 -45.81
N GLN A 51 -19.77 -5.51 -46.38
CA GLN A 51 -20.81 -4.58 -45.93
C GLN A 51 -21.34 -4.86 -44.52
N GLN A 52 -21.24 -6.10 -44.03
CA GLN A 52 -21.65 -6.47 -42.66
C GLN A 52 -20.56 -6.15 -41.63
N ILE A 53 -19.29 -6.15 -42.04
CA ILE A 53 -18.14 -5.80 -41.17
C ILE A 53 -18.08 -4.29 -40.92
N GLU A 54 -18.36 -3.46 -41.93
CA GLU A 54 -18.46 -1.99 -41.77
C GLU A 54 -19.59 -1.57 -40.82
N GLN A 55 -20.74 -2.27 -40.85
CA GLN A 55 -21.85 -1.99 -39.92
C GLN A 55 -21.51 -2.35 -38.46
N LEU A 56 -20.60 -3.29 -38.23
CA LEU A 56 -20.19 -3.74 -36.89
C LEU A 56 -19.07 -2.91 -36.26
N GLN A 57 -18.23 -2.27 -37.08
CA GLN A 57 -17.19 -1.32 -36.64
C GLN A 57 -17.74 -0.04 -35.99
N GLN A 58 -19.03 0.23 -36.14
CA GLN A 58 -19.70 1.41 -35.59
C GLN A 58 -20.32 1.17 -34.19
N LEU A 59 -20.26 -0.05 -33.63
CA LEU A 59 -20.84 -0.37 -32.32
C LEU A 59 -19.87 -0.04 -31.17
N LYS A 60 -20.17 1.02 -30.40
CA LYS A 60 -19.47 1.36 -29.14
C LYS A 60 -19.69 0.28 -28.07
N GLN A 61 -18.65 -0.05 -27.30
CA GLN A 61 -18.77 -0.83 -26.06
C GLN A 61 -19.72 -0.13 -25.08
N PRO A 62 -20.47 -0.87 -24.23
CA PRO A 62 -21.14 -0.26 -23.09
C PRO A 62 -20.07 0.34 -22.18
N THR A 63 -20.02 1.67 -22.13
CA THR A 63 -19.18 2.39 -21.18
C THR A 63 -19.73 2.11 -19.79
N ILE A 64 -19.08 1.23 -19.03
CA ILE A 64 -19.32 1.14 -17.59
C ILE A 64 -18.79 2.45 -17.01
N VAL A 65 -19.67 3.44 -16.87
CA VAL A 65 -19.35 4.70 -16.21
C VAL A 65 -19.08 4.36 -14.75
N PRO A 66 -17.88 4.63 -14.20
CA PRO A 66 -17.65 4.49 -12.78
C PRO A 66 -18.67 5.37 -12.07
N SER A 67 -19.47 4.80 -11.17
CA SER A 67 -20.38 5.57 -10.32
C SER A 67 -19.60 6.76 -9.74
N ASN A 68 -20.03 8.00 -10.00
CA ASN A 68 -19.45 9.19 -9.38
C ASN A 68 -19.48 8.99 -7.85
N HIS A 69 -18.30 8.79 -7.26
CA HIS A 69 -18.11 8.46 -5.85
C HIS A 69 -18.69 9.54 -4.90
N ASP A 70 -18.81 10.77 -5.39
CA ASP A 70 -19.22 11.94 -4.60
C ASP A 70 -20.68 11.89 -4.10
N PHE A 71 -21.59 11.20 -4.79
CA PHE A 71 -22.97 11.07 -4.31
C PHE A 71 -23.11 9.97 -3.26
N CYS A 72 -22.38 8.86 -3.39
CA CYS A 72 -22.41 7.76 -2.42
C CYS A 72 -21.62 8.07 -1.13
N GLU A 73 -20.52 8.82 -1.20
CA GLU A 73 -19.76 9.19 0.02
C GLU A 73 -20.50 10.20 0.90
N ASN A 74 -21.25 11.14 0.31
CA ASN A 74 -22.09 12.04 1.08
C ASN A 74 -23.32 11.33 1.70
N VAL A 75 -23.77 10.20 1.13
CA VAL A 75 -24.89 9.40 1.67
C VAL A 75 -24.43 8.34 2.69
N LYS A 76 -23.16 7.92 2.66
CA LYS A 76 -22.61 6.92 3.61
C LYS A 76 -22.52 7.40 5.06
N ASN A 77 -22.56 8.72 5.30
CA ASN A 77 -22.41 9.29 6.63
C ASN A 77 -23.74 9.46 7.41
N GLU A 78 -24.89 9.12 6.81
CA GLU A 78 -26.20 9.15 7.46
C GLU A 78 -26.84 7.75 7.42
N THR A 79 -26.40 6.85 8.30
CA THR A 79 -26.94 5.48 8.43
C THR A 79 -28.11 5.43 9.42
N ASN A 80 -29.08 6.34 9.29
CA ASN A 80 -30.32 6.16 10.03
C ASN A 80 -31.15 5.09 9.31
N ASP A 81 -31.44 4.00 10.00
CA ASP A 81 -32.34 2.97 9.49
C ASP A 81 -33.73 3.60 9.30
N LEU A 82 -34.14 3.77 8.05
CA LEU A 82 -35.49 4.19 7.68
C LEU A 82 -36.47 3.07 8.03
N GLN A 83 -37.00 3.11 9.26
CA GLN A 83 -38.14 2.28 9.64
C GLN A 83 -39.41 2.99 9.21
N TYR A 84 -39.93 2.63 8.04
CA TYR A 84 -41.29 3.01 7.66
C TYR A 84 -42.28 2.26 8.55
N PRO A 85 -43.25 2.94 9.18
CA PRO A 85 -44.27 2.25 9.97
C PRO A 85 -45.01 1.23 9.10
N SER A 86 -45.32 0.07 9.68
CA SER A 86 -46.08 -1.00 9.02
C SER A 86 -47.44 -0.52 8.49
N GLU A 87 -47.96 0.59 9.03
CA GLU A 87 -49.26 1.17 8.74
C GLU A 87 -49.20 2.44 7.86
N TRP A 88 -48.33 2.49 6.84
CA TRP A 88 -48.45 3.57 5.85
C TRP A 88 -49.78 3.45 5.09
N ASN A 89 -50.76 4.29 5.46
CA ASN A 89 -52.07 4.38 4.82
C ASN A 89 -52.01 5.36 3.65
N VAL A 90 -51.97 4.83 2.43
CA VAL A 90 -52.04 5.62 1.20
C VAL A 90 -53.49 6.04 0.95
N THR A 91 -53.73 7.34 0.73
CA THR A 91 -55.06 7.81 0.33
C THR A 91 -55.21 7.73 -1.19
N TYR A 92 -55.99 6.75 -1.65
CA TYR A 92 -56.26 6.54 -3.07
C TYR A 92 -57.10 7.67 -3.67
N ASN A 93 -56.90 7.94 -4.96
CA ASN A 93 -57.61 8.96 -5.74
C ASN A 93 -57.43 10.42 -5.24
N GLN A 94 -56.42 10.69 -4.41
CA GLN A 94 -56.00 12.04 -4.05
C GLN A 94 -54.78 12.48 -4.86
N LEU A 95 -54.77 13.76 -5.23
CA LEU A 95 -53.66 14.37 -5.94
C LEU A 95 -52.53 14.68 -4.96
N GLU A 96 -51.33 14.20 -5.25
CA GLU A 96 -50.11 14.45 -4.46
C GLU A 96 -49.01 15.06 -5.32
N ILE A 97 -48.12 15.85 -4.73
CA ILE A 97 -46.94 16.40 -5.42
C ILE A 97 -45.72 15.55 -5.07
N ALA A 98 -45.08 15.01 -6.09
CA ALA A 98 -43.87 14.20 -5.98
C ALA A 98 -42.71 14.83 -6.75
N GLU A 99 -41.49 14.64 -6.26
CA GLU A 99 -40.26 14.92 -7.03
C GLU A 99 -39.76 13.61 -7.65
N ILE A 100 -39.84 13.51 -8.97
CA ILE A 100 -39.37 12.34 -9.73
C ILE A 100 -38.00 12.67 -10.32
N SER A 101 -37.00 11.89 -9.94
CA SER A 101 -35.63 12.00 -10.41
C SER A 101 -35.29 10.86 -11.36
N ASN A 102 -34.81 11.19 -12.56
CA ASN A 102 -34.25 10.25 -13.51
C ASN A 102 -32.71 10.30 -13.49
N PHE A 103 -32.05 9.15 -13.63
CA PHE A 103 -30.60 9.07 -13.72
C PHE A 103 -30.18 8.89 -15.18
N ASN A 104 -29.59 9.92 -15.77
CA ASN A 104 -28.94 9.80 -17.07
C ASN A 104 -27.59 9.10 -16.88
N ARG A 105 -27.57 7.78 -17.09
CA ARG A 105 -26.38 6.93 -16.95
C ARG A 105 -25.24 7.30 -17.90
N TYR A 106 -25.53 7.87 -19.07
CA TYR A 106 -24.51 8.28 -20.04
C TYR A 106 -23.78 9.55 -19.60
N GLU A 107 -24.47 10.43 -18.88
CA GLU A 107 -23.90 11.67 -18.34
C GLU A 107 -23.46 11.55 -16.89
N GLY A 108 -23.86 10.49 -16.19
CA GLY A 108 -23.67 10.33 -14.75
C GLY A 108 -24.41 11.39 -13.93
N LYS A 109 -25.56 11.88 -14.41
CA LYS A 109 -26.31 13.01 -13.82
C LYS A 109 -27.76 12.65 -13.50
N TRP A 110 -28.24 13.21 -12.39
CA TRP A 110 -29.66 13.16 -12.02
C TRP A 110 -30.40 14.39 -12.53
N THR A 111 -31.57 14.19 -13.12
CA THR A 111 -32.52 15.25 -13.46
C THR A 111 -33.77 15.09 -12.62
N CYS A 112 -34.19 16.12 -11.89
CA CYS A 112 -35.36 16.09 -11.02
C CYS A 112 -36.50 16.94 -11.57
N GLN A 113 -37.73 16.44 -11.51
CA GLN A 113 -38.94 17.12 -11.95
C GLN A 113 -40.06 16.97 -10.92
N LYS A 114 -40.76 18.06 -10.62
CA LYS A 114 -41.98 18.03 -9.80
C LYS A 114 -43.17 17.62 -10.65
N ARG A 115 -43.91 16.61 -10.20
CA ARG A 115 -45.08 16.06 -10.90
C ARG A 115 -46.24 15.87 -9.93
N ASN A 116 -47.47 16.03 -10.44
CA ASN A 116 -48.66 15.61 -9.73
C ASN A 116 -48.86 14.11 -9.95
N ILE A 117 -49.11 13.36 -8.90
CA ILE A 117 -49.36 11.93 -8.96
C ILE A 117 -50.70 11.58 -8.28
N VAL A 118 -51.27 10.43 -8.63
CA VAL A 118 -52.45 9.85 -7.97
C VAL A 118 -52.21 8.37 -7.75
N PHE A 119 -52.37 7.90 -6.50
CA PHE A 119 -52.40 6.47 -6.22
C PHE A 119 -53.74 5.87 -6.63
N VAL A 120 -53.71 4.77 -7.37
CA VAL A 120 -54.91 4.09 -7.89
C VAL A 120 -54.87 2.60 -7.51
N PRO A 121 -56.02 1.97 -7.26
CA PRO A 121 -56.07 0.53 -6.98
C PRO A 121 -55.69 -0.29 -8.22
N PHE A 122 -55.15 -1.49 -8.00
CA PHE A 122 -55.02 -2.53 -9.02
C PHE A 122 -56.43 -3.04 -9.39
N ASP A 123 -56.70 -3.26 -10.68
CA ASP A 123 -57.94 -3.60 -11.42
C ASP A 123 -59.10 -4.13 -10.55
N GLY A 124 -59.60 -3.26 -9.67
CA GLY A 124 -60.84 -3.40 -8.90
C GLY A 124 -60.83 -4.22 -7.60
N GLN A 125 -59.72 -4.76 -7.07
CA GLN A 125 -59.79 -5.61 -5.85
C GLN A 125 -58.68 -5.44 -4.79
N THR A 126 -57.48 -4.97 -5.15
CA THR A 126 -56.40 -4.80 -4.18
C THR A 126 -55.76 -3.43 -4.29
N ASN A 127 -55.64 -2.74 -3.15
CA ASN A 127 -55.02 -1.43 -3.05
C ASN A 127 -53.49 -1.51 -3.27
N GLU A 128 -52.85 -2.57 -2.79
CA GLU A 128 -51.42 -2.79 -2.90
C GLU A 128 -51.07 -4.27 -3.03
N ILE A 129 -49.86 -4.57 -3.52
CA ILE A 129 -49.26 -5.90 -3.48
C ILE A 129 -48.12 -5.87 -2.47
N THR A 130 -48.20 -6.70 -1.44
CA THR A 130 -47.21 -6.75 -0.35
C THR A 130 -46.40 -8.04 -0.41
N THR A 131 -45.08 -7.89 -0.40
CA THR A 131 -44.09 -8.98 -0.33
C THR A 131 -43.23 -8.81 0.93
N PRO A 132 -42.43 -9.82 1.35
CA PRO A 132 -41.57 -9.67 2.52
C PRO A 132 -40.62 -8.46 2.45
N THR A 133 -40.15 -8.11 1.26
CA THR A 133 -39.13 -7.06 1.06
C THR A 133 -39.67 -5.74 0.52
N LYS A 134 -40.90 -5.69 0.00
CA LYS A 134 -41.47 -4.47 -0.59
C LYS A 134 -43.00 -4.45 -0.63
N ARG A 135 -43.58 -3.25 -0.59
CA ARG A 135 -44.97 -2.93 -0.94
C ARG A 135 -45.00 -2.27 -2.31
N VAL A 136 -45.99 -2.61 -3.12
CA VAL A 136 -46.08 -2.21 -4.53
C VAL A 136 -47.44 -1.57 -4.76
N PHE A 137 -47.43 -0.39 -5.38
CA PHE A 137 -48.61 0.46 -5.62
C PHE A 137 -48.71 0.81 -7.10
N LYS A 138 -49.92 0.93 -7.63
CA LYS A 138 -50.15 1.54 -8.95
C LYS A 138 -50.32 3.06 -8.78
N ILE A 139 -49.64 3.84 -9.60
CA ILE A 139 -49.72 5.30 -9.60
C ILE A 139 -49.96 5.83 -11.02
N ILE A 140 -50.65 6.97 -11.10
CA ILE A 140 -50.80 7.76 -12.33
C ILE A 140 -50.00 9.05 -12.16
N VAL A 141 -49.01 9.27 -13.01
CA VAL A 141 -48.27 10.54 -13.09
C VAL A 141 -48.97 11.44 -14.10
N LYS A 142 -49.47 12.59 -13.64
CA LYS A 142 -50.21 13.53 -14.48
C LYS A 142 -49.29 14.25 -15.46
N GLY A 143 -49.70 14.31 -16.73
CA GLY A 143 -48.98 15.04 -17.77
C GLY A 143 -48.91 16.55 -17.49
N ILE A 144 -47.83 17.20 -17.91
CA ILE A 144 -47.70 18.68 -17.90
C ILE A 144 -47.89 19.18 -19.33
N GLY A 145 -48.70 20.23 -19.51
CA GLY A 145 -48.82 20.93 -20.80
C GLY A 145 -49.53 20.12 -21.90
N GLY A 146 -50.51 19.29 -21.54
CA GLY A 146 -51.28 18.48 -22.51
C GLY A 146 -50.63 17.14 -22.88
N ALA A 147 -49.49 16.78 -22.31
CA ALA A 147 -48.97 15.42 -22.38
C ALA A 147 -49.97 14.43 -21.74
N PRO A 148 -50.10 13.19 -22.27
CA PRO A 148 -50.97 12.19 -21.67
C PRO A 148 -50.49 11.78 -20.28
N ASP A 149 -51.43 11.32 -19.45
CA ASP A 149 -51.12 10.68 -18.17
C ASP A 149 -50.38 9.36 -18.39
N CYS A 150 -49.40 9.07 -17.54
CA CYS A 150 -48.61 7.84 -17.61
C CYS A 150 -48.82 7.00 -16.35
N GLU A 151 -49.04 5.69 -16.53
CA GLU A 151 -49.16 4.74 -15.43
C GLU A 151 -47.78 4.19 -15.03
N PHE A 152 -47.50 4.15 -13.73
CA PHE A 152 -46.29 3.58 -13.14
C PHE A 152 -46.64 2.63 -12.01
N VAL A 153 -45.67 1.79 -11.65
CA VAL A 153 -45.62 1.13 -10.36
C VAL A 153 -44.71 1.90 -9.43
N ALA A 154 -45.14 2.14 -8.20
CA ALA A 154 -44.29 2.59 -7.11
C ALA A 154 -43.98 1.44 -6.15
N LYS A 155 -42.70 1.27 -5.82
CA LYS A 155 -42.18 0.26 -4.91
C LYS A 155 -41.64 0.94 -3.66
N LEU A 156 -42.24 0.63 -2.52
CA LEU A 156 -41.72 0.96 -1.19
C LEU A 156 -40.98 -0.25 -0.66
N LEU A 157 -39.68 -0.12 -0.39
CA LEU A 157 -38.87 -1.21 0.13
C LEU A 157 -38.98 -1.26 1.67
N ASN A 158 -39.25 -2.43 2.25
CA ASN A 158 -39.42 -2.62 3.70
C ASN A 158 -38.06 -2.69 4.41
N ASN A 159 -37.79 -1.81 5.39
CA ASN A 159 -36.53 -1.80 6.18
C ASN A 159 -35.25 -1.54 5.38
N TYR A 160 -35.31 -0.66 4.37
CA TYR A 160 -34.17 -0.35 3.53
C TYR A 160 -33.67 1.08 3.75
N THR A 161 -32.34 1.24 3.80
CA THR A 161 -31.71 2.56 3.81
C THR A 161 -31.79 3.19 2.41
N LYS A 162 -31.64 4.52 2.31
CA LYS A 162 -31.48 5.24 1.04
C LYS A 162 -30.42 4.60 0.14
N TYR A 163 -29.34 4.09 0.73
CA TYR A 163 -28.28 3.39 0.02
C TYR A 163 -28.77 2.13 -0.69
N ASN A 164 -29.60 1.31 -0.03
CA ASN A 164 -30.13 0.10 -0.65
C ASN A 164 -31.11 0.40 -1.80
N ILE A 165 -31.88 1.49 -1.70
CA ILE A 165 -32.76 1.94 -2.78
C ILE A 165 -31.93 2.25 -4.03
N LEU A 166 -30.85 3.01 -3.87
CA LEU A 166 -29.93 3.34 -4.97
C LEU A 166 -29.26 2.08 -5.55
N GLN A 167 -28.83 1.15 -4.71
CA GLN A 167 -28.26 -0.13 -5.14
C GLN A 167 -29.23 -0.98 -5.97
N THR A 168 -30.52 -0.96 -5.62
CA THR A 168 -31.57 -1.67 -6.37
C THR A 168 -31.73 -1.05 -7.76
N MET A 169 -31.77 0.28 -7.84
CA MET A 169 -31.82 0.98 -9.12
C MET A 169 -30.58 0.71 -9.98
N GLU A 170 -29.39 0.77 -9.39
CA GLU A 170 -28.12 0.52 -10.07
C GLU A 170 -28.05 -0.92 -10.63
N SER A 171 -28.51 -1.92 -9.85
CA SER A 171 -28.61 -3.31 -10.33
C SER A 171 -29.50 -3.42 -11.58
N GLN A 172 -30.61 -2.71 -11.61
CA GLN A 172 -31.55 -2.70 -12.74
C GLN A 172 -30.96 -1.99 -13.97
N TYR A 173 -30.24 -0.87 -13.79
CA TYR A 173 -29.52 -0.21 -14.89
C TYR A 173 -28.41 -1.10 -15.47
N ILE A 174 -27.60 -1.75 -14.63
CA ILE A 174 -26.53 -2.65 -15.09
C ILE A 174 -27.13 -3.82 -15.88
N CYS A 175 -28.20 -4.42 -15.38
CA CYS A 175 -28.87 -5.51 -16.10
C CYS A 175 -29.48 -5.05 -17.43
N ARG A 176 -29.99 -3.82 -17.50
CA ARG A 176 -30.45 -3.23 -18.76
C ARG A 176 -29.33 -3.10 -19.79
N ASP A 177 -28.16 -2.62 -19.37
CA ASP A 177 -26.99 -2.51 -20.27
C ASP A 177 -26.56 -3.88 -20.80
N PHE A 178 -26.54 -4.89 -19.94
CA PHE A 178 -26.25 -6.26 -20.35
C PHE A 178 -27.33 -6.84 -21.27
N ALA A 179 -28.60 -6.52 -21.06
CA ALA A 179 -29.70 -6.98 -21.92
C ALA A 179 -29.60 -6.38 -23.33
N GLU A 180 -29.28 -5.09 -23.44
CA GLU A 180 -29.01 -4.44 -24.73
C GLU A 180 -27.83 -5.10 -25.46
N LEU A 181 -26.77 -5.47 -24.73
CA LEU A 181 -25.62 -6.17 -25.28
C LEU A 181 -25.99 -7.60 -25.73
N PHE A 182 -26.76 -8.31 -24.91
CA PHE A 182 -27.26 -9.65 -25.20
C PHE A 182 -28.09 -9.66 -26.49
N ASP A 183 -29.01 -8.71 -26.64
CA ASP A 183 -29.85 -8.55 -27.84
C ASP A 183 -29.02 -8.24 -29.09
N LYS A 184 -28.02 -7.36 -28.98
CA LYS A 184 -27.09 -7.09 -30.10
C LYS A 184 -26.36 -8.34 -30.55
N ILE A 185 -25.84 -9.15 -29.62
CA ILE A 185 -25.12 -10.39 -29.95
C ILE A 185 -26.05 -11.40 -30.62
N GLN A 186 -27.29 -11.54 -30.15
CA GLN A 186 -28.28 -12.41 -30.79
C GLN A 186 -28.59 -11.99 -32.24
N GLN A 187 -28.68 -10.69 -32.50
CA GLN A 187 -28.96 -10.17 -33.84
C GLN A 187 -27.82 -10.42 -34.84
N ILE A 188 -26.57 -10.45 -34.35
CA ILE A 188 -25.37 -10.68 -35.16
C ILE A 188 -25.19 -12.17 -35.45
N GLY A 189 -25.39 -13.04 -34.45
CA GLY A 189 -25.12 -14.47 -34.55
C GLY A 189 -26.26 -15.26 -35.19
N LEU A 190 -26.51 -15.15 -36.50
CA LEU A 190 -27.34 -16.06 -37.35
C LEU A 190 -28.74 -16.52 -36.85
N VAL A 191 -29.25 -16.14 -35.67
CA VAL A 191 -30.57 -16.51 -35.13
C VAL A 191 -31.62 -15.49 -35.61
N LYS A 192 -31.62 -15.13 -36.90
CA LYS A 192 -32.57 -14.11 -37.43
C LYS A 192 -34.04 -14.55 -37.39
N LYS A 193 -34.34 -15.84 -37.26
CA LYS A 193 -35.72 -16.36 -37.27
C LYS A 193 -36.40 -16.43 -35.91
N HIS A 194 -35.67 -16.29 -34.80
CA HIS A 194 -36.21 -16.44 -33.44
C HIS A 194 -35.53 -15.48 -32.43
N SER A 195 -35.26 -14.24 -32.81
CA SER A 195 -34.72 -13.24 -31.88
C SER A 195 -35.81 -12.79 -30.91
N PHE A 196 -35.62 -13.05 -29.62
CA PHE A 196 -36.39 -12.46 -28.55
C PHE A 196 -35.63 -11.23 -28.05
N GLN A 197 -36.34 -10.20 -27.61
CA GLN A 197 -35.72 -9.02 -27.04
C GLN A 197 -35.84 -9.05 -25.53
N LEU A 198 -34.77 -8.69 -24.83
CA LEU A 198 -34.76 -8.48 -23.39
C LEU A 198 -34.76 -6.98 -23.10
N GLU A 199 -35.79 -6.51 -22.42
CA GLU A 199 -35.86 -5.12 -21.97
C GLU A 199 -36.04 -5.05 -20.47
N PHE A 200 -35.08 -4.47 -19.76
CA PHE A 200 -35.28 -4.10 -18.35
C PHE A 200 -35.96 -2.75 -18.27
N LEU A 201 -37.03 -2.66 -17.48
CA LEU A 201 -37.72 -1.41 -17.19
C LEU A 201 -36.76 -0.35 -16.63
N GLU A 202 -36.96 0.91 -17.01
CA GLU A 202 -36.17 2.02 -16.47
C GLU A 202 -36.67 2.40 -15.06
N PRO A 203 -35.83 2.31 -14.01
CA PRO A 203 -36.22 2.70 -12.68
C PRO A 203 -35.99 4.22 -12.48
N HIS A 204 -36.95 4.89 -11.87
CA HIS A 204 -36.83 6.28 -11.43
C HIS A 204 -36.96 6.38 -9.91
N LEU A 205 -36.37 7.43 -9.34
CA LEU A 205 -36.49 7.72 -7.92
C LEU A 205 -37.63 8.71 -7.70
N MET A 206 -38.57 8.40 -6.82
CA MET A 206 -39.66 9.31 -6.46
C MET A 206 -39.58 9.68 -4.98
N LEU A 207 -39.58 10.99 -4.71
CA LEU A 207 -39.63 11.56 -3.37
C LEU A 207 -41.01 12.14 -3.11
N LEU A 208 -41.74 11.59 -2.15
CA LEU A 208 -43.02 12.12 -1.71
C LEU A 208 -42.80 13.10 -0.56
N LYS A 209 -43.27 14.33 -0.75
CA LYS A 209 -43.31 15.36 0.30
C LYS A 209 -44.52 15.15 1.19
N ARG A 210 -44.56 14.03 1.89
CA ARG A 210 -45.41 13.85 3.07
C ARG A 210 -44.51 13.91 4.28
N GLU A 211 -44.84 14.81 5.20
CA GLU A 211 -44.28 14.75 6.55
C GLU A 211 -44.93 13.55 7.24
N PHE A 212 -44.16 12.49 7.48
CA PHE A 212 -44.60 11.48 8.43
C PHE A 212 -44.52 12.11 9.84
N PRO A 213 -45.50 11.87 10.73
CA PRO A 213 -45.53 12.48 12.06
C PRO A 213 -44.32 12.13 12.96
N TYR A 214 -43.42 11.23 12.53
CA TYR A 214 -42.30 10.75 13.34
C TYR A 214 -40.92 10.83 12.67
N GLN A 215 -40.83 11.17 11.38
CA GLN A 215 -39.57 11.30 10.65
C GLN A 215 -39.72 12.45 9.66
N ASN A 216 -38.99 13.55 9.87
CA ASN A 216 -38.96 14.72 8.97
C ASN A 216 -38.29 14.43 7.61
N GLU A 217 -38.34 13.17 7.15
CA GLU A 217 -37.69 12.71 5.93
C GLU A 217 -38.75 12.35 4.87
N PRO A 218 -38.50 12.67 3.59
CA PRO A 218 -39.42 12.33 2.51
C PRO A 218 -39.51 10.82 2.31
N VAL A 219 -40.68 10.33 1.89
CA VAL A 219 -40.85 8.92 1.51
C VAL A 219 -40.13 8.69 0.19
N ILE A 220 -39.21 7.73 0.16
CA ILE A 220 -38.43 7.40 -1.04
C ILE A 220 -38.99 6.13 -1.67
N LEU A 221 -39.38 6.22 -2.94
CA LEU A 221 -39.97 5.13 -3.71
C LEU A 221 -39.16 4.92 -4.99
N ILE A 222 -39.07 3.66 -5.43
CA ILE A 222 -38.61 3.33 -6.79
C ILE A 222 -39.85 3.23 -7.66
N ILE A 223 -39.93 4.02 -8.74
CA ILE A 223 -41.01 3.92 -9.70
C ILE A 223 -40.53 3.37 -11.04
N GLU A 224 -41.37 2.61 -11.73
CA GLU A 224 -41.07 2.10 -13.08
C GLU A 224 -42.35 1.99 -13.92
N PRO A 225 -42.26 1.97 -15.26
CA PRO A 225 -43.44 1.95 -16.12
C PRO A 225 -44.40 0.80 -15.80
N TRP A 226 -45.70 1.11 -15.78
CA TRP A 226 -46.73 0.08 -15.68
C TRP A 226 -46.84 -0.71 -16.97
N ILE A 227 -46.97 -2.04 -16.86
CA ILE A 227 -47.17 -2.92 -18.02
C ILE A 227 -48.42 -3.77 -17.78
N ASN A 228 -48.43 -4.56 -16.71
CA ASN A 228 -49.52 -5.47 -16.35
C ASN A 228 -49.40 -5.90 -14.88
N GLU A 229 -50.52 -6.17 -14.21
CA GLU A 229 -50.59 -6.70 -12.84
C GLU A 229 -49.81 -7.99 -12.66
N LYS A 230 -49.79 -8.85 -13.68
CA LYS A 230 -49.17 -10.17 -13.62
C LYS A 230 -47.64 -10.14 -13.40
N ILE A 231 -46.97 -9.03 -13.72
CA ILE A 231 -45.51 -8.89 -13.51
C ILE A 231 -45.17 -8.77 -12.02
N TYR A 232 -46.10 -8.23 -11.23
CA TYR A 232 -45.85 -7.81 -9.85
C TYR A 232 -46.38 -8.82 -8.82
N GLY A 233 -47.03 -9.91 -9.28
CA GLY A 233 -47.46 -11.07 -8.49
C GLY A 233 -46.49 -12.26 -8.55
N THR A 234 -46.81 -13.35 -7.85
CA THR A 234 -45.92 -14.51 -7.59
C THR A 234 -45.69 -15.47 -8.78
N LEU A 235 -46.33 -15.28 -9.93
CA LEU A 235 -46.24 -16.20 -11.08
C LEU A 235 -46.27 -15.41 -12.40
N ALA A 236 -45.14 -14.82 -12.76
CA ALA A 236 -45.00 -14.16 -14.04
C ALA A 236 -44.58 -15.20 -15.12
N GLN A 237 -45.29 -15.23 -16.25
CA GLN A 237 -45.00 -16.11 -17.38
C GLN A 237 -43.96 -15.43 -18.30
N PHE A 238 -42.69 -15.76 -18.11
CA PHE A 238 -41.61 -15.43 -19.05
C PHE A 238 -40.90 -16.72 -19.49
N ASP A 239 -40.09 -16.63 -20.53
CA ASP A 239 -39.30 -17.76 -20.99
C ASP A 239 -38.13 -17.97 -20.01
N ASP A 240 -38.27 -18.93 -19.08
CA ASP A 240 -37.21 -19.25 -18.11
C ASP A 240 -35.90 -19.64 -18.81
N GLU A 241 -35.96 -20.19 -20.02
CA GLU A 241 -34.77 -20.59 -20.77
C GLU A 241 -33.92 -19.38 -21.16
N ILE A 242 -34.57 -18.33 -21.68
CA ILE A 242 -33.84 -17.12 -22.13
C ILE A 242 -33.31 -16.31 -20.96
N VAL A 243 -34.05 -16.23 -19.85
CA VAL A 243 -33.60 -15.51 -18.65
C VAL A 243 -32.43 -16.25 -17.98
N ASN A 244 -32.47 -17.58 -17.90
CA ASN A 244 -31.33 -18.36 -17.42
C ASN A 244 -30.11 -18.22 -18.34
N ALA A 245 -30.32 -18.18 -19.66
CA ALA A 245 -29.25 -17.90 -20.62
C ALA A 245 -28.67 -16.49 -20.45
N PHE A 246 -29.51 -15.50 -20.15
CA PHE A 246 -29.08 -14.14 -19.84
C PHE A 246 -28.25 -14.09 -18.55
N THR A 247 -28.69 -14.73 -17.46
CA THR A 247 -27.92 -14.80 -16.21
C THR A 247 -26.54 -15.44 -16.43
N HIS A 248 -26.49 -16.54 -17.19
CA HIS A 248 -25.24 -17.19 -17.57
C HIS A 248 -24.36 -16.28 -18.43
N PHE A 249 -24.94 -15.61 -19.43
CA PHE A 249 -24.26 -14.67 -20.29
C PHE A 249 -23.60 -13.53 -19.50
N VAL A 250 -24.31 -12.91 -18.55
CA VAL A 250 -23.75 -11.84 -17.73
C VAL A 250 -22.59 -12.35 -16.88
N TYR A 251 -22.70 -13.56 -16.32
CA TYR A 251 -21.59 -14.16 -15.57
C TYR A 251 -20.35 -14.36 -16.46
N GLU A 252 -20.52 -14.91 -17.66
CA GLU A 252 -19.40 -15.18 -18.57
C GLU A 252 -18.77 -13.89 -19.11
N VAL A 253 -19.59 -12.95 -19.61
CA VAL A 253 -19.10 -11.68 -20.17
C VAL A 253 -18.49 -10.77 -19.10
N SER A 254 -18.96 -10.85 -17.86
CA SER A 254 -18.35 -10.15 -16.73
C SER A 254 -17.15 -10.89 -16.12
N ASN A 255 -16.69 -12.00 -16.70
CA ASN A 255 -15.63 -12.87 -16.16
C ASN A 255 -15.86 -13.28 -14.69
N GLY A 256 -17.10 -13.61 -14.36
CA GLY A 256 -17.52 -14.07 -13.05
C GLY A 256 -17.66 -12.98 -11.99
N LEU A 257 -17.65 -11.70 -12.38
CA LEU A 257 -17.83 -10.57 -11.45
C LEU A 257 -19.28 -10.41 -11.05
N PHE A 258 -20.21 -10.53 -12.00
CA PHE A 258 -21.63 -10.26 -11.79
C PHE A 258 -22.48 -11.46 -12.15
N ILE A 259 -23.49 -11.73 -11.34
CA ILE A 259 -24.57 -12.64 -11.72
C ILE A 259 -25.93 -12.01 -11.36
N PRO A 260 -26.82 -11.75 -12.34
CA PRO A 260 -28.14 -11.25 -12.05
C PRO A 260 -29.06 -12.43 -11.72
N ILE A 261 -29.68 -12.37 -10.55
CA ILE A 261 -30.65 -13.36 -10.06
C ILE A 261 -31.97 -12.68 -9.71
N ASN A 262 -33.00 -13.46 -9.36
CA ASN A 262 -34.33 -12.97 -8.99
C ASN A 262 -34.95 -12.03 -10.04
N ILE A 263 -34.64 -12.26 -11.32
CA ILE A 263 -35.19 -11.50 -12.43
C ILE A 263 -36.68 -11.79 -12.52
N GLN A 264 -37.51 -10.75 -12.53
CA GLN A 264 -38.97 -10.84 -12.68
C GLN A 264 -39.34 -10.25 -14.04
N GLY A 265 -40.42 -10.73 -14.68
CA GLY A 265 -40.82 -10.14 -15.96
C GLY A 265 -42.01 -10.84 -16.63
N LEU A 266 -42.43 -10.34 -17.79
CA LEU A 266 -43.50 -10.92 -18.60
C LEU A 266 -43.10 -10.91 -20.06
N MET A 267 -43.47 -11.97 -20.78
CA MET A 267 -43.37 -11.97 -22.23
C MET A 267 -44.56 -11.22 -22.85
N VAL A 268 -44.27 -10.10 -23.52
CA VAL A 268 -45.24 -9.27 -24.25
C VAL A 268 -44.83 -9.26 -25.73
N HIS A 269 -45.66 -9.82 -26.61
CA HIS A 269 -45.41 -9.78 -28.06
C HIS A 269 -44.01 -10.28 -28.50
N ARG A 270 -43.47 -11.32 -27.82
CA ARG A 270 -42.11 -11.90 -27.98
C ARG A 270 -40.96 -11.06 -27.40
N GLN A 271 -41.27 -10.00 -26.67
CA GLN A 271 -40.31 -9.26 -25.86
C GLN A 271 -40.46 -9.69 -24.42
N ASN A 272 -39.36 -10.07 -23.77
CA ASN A 272 -39.35 -10.31 -22.32
C ASN A 272 -39.07 -8.97 -21.65
N ILE A 273 -40.09 -8.39 -21.03
CA ILE A 273 -39.94 -7.16 -20.26
C ILE A 273 -39.65 -7.55 -18.82
N LEU A 274 -38.48 -7.18 -18.34
CA LEU A 274 -37.85 -7.62 -17.10
C LEU A 274 -37.75 -6.46 -16.09
N SER A 275 -37.69 -6.80 -14.80
CA SER A 275 -37.63 -5.85 -13.70
C SER A 275 -36.99 -6.49 -12.46
N ASN A 276 -36.56 -5.63 -11.54
CA ASN A 276 -36.14 -5.98 -10.19
C ASN A 276 -35.04 -7.06 -10.09
N PRO A 277 -33.99 -7.03 -10.93
CA PRO A 277 -32.89 -7.97 -10.80
C PRO A 277 -32.13 -7.72 -9.50
N THR A 278 -31.68 -8.79 -8.86
CA THR A 278 -30.67 -8.71 -7.80
C THR A 278 -29.31 -9.06 -8.37
N LEU A 279 -28.39 -8.09 -8.40
CA LEU A 279 -27.05 -8.29 -8.94
C LEU A 279 -26.09 -8.74 -7.84
N ILE A 280 -25.59 -9.97 -7.92
CA ILE A 280 -24.58 -10.48 -6.98
C ILE A 280 -23.19 -10.17 -7.52
N ASN A 281 -22.34 -9.58 -6.67
CA ASN A 281 -20.92 -9.35 -6.94
C ASN A 281 -20.04 -10.31 -6.14
N ASN A 282 -19.08 -10.96 -6.81
CA ASN A 282 -18.16 -11.93 -6.18
C ASN A 282 -17.22 -11.29 -5.13
N ASN A 283 -16.98 -9.99 -5.19
CA ASN A 283 -16.01 -9.30 -4.33
C ASN A 283 -16.58 -8.83 -2.98
N HIS A 284 -17.84 -9.13 -2.62
CA HIS A 284 -18.50 -8.72 -1.37
C HIS A 284 -18.57 -7.20 -1.08
N LEU A 285 -18.01 -6.35 -1.95
CA LEU A 285 -17.89 -4.91 -1.73
C LEU A 285 -19.11 -4.12 -2.24
N TYR A 286 -19.94 -4.72 -3.09
CA TYR A 286 -21.00 -4.05 -3.84
C TYR A 286 -22.29 -4.88 -3.86
N PHE A 287 -23.42 -4.18 -3.62
CA PHE A 287 -24.80 -4.67 -3.67
C PHE A 287 -25.29 -5.58 -2.52
N ASP A 288 -26.51 -5.27 -2.10
CA ASP A 288 -27.42 -5.95 -1.17
C ASP A 288 -26.79 -6.78 -0.01
N ARG A 289 -26.64 -6.14 1.16
CA ARG A 289 -26.16 -6.78 2.40
C ARG A 289 -27.05 -7.93 2.88
N PHE A 290 -28.29 -8.05 2.40
CA PHE A 290 -29.21 -9.09 2.83
C PHE A 290 -28.89 -10.46 2.22
N LEU A 291 -28.17 -10.51 1.10
CA LEU A 291 -27.64 -11.75 0.54
C LEU A 291 -26.25 -12.04 1.13
N ASN A 292 -26.22 -12.49 2.39
CA ASN A 292 -25.02 -12.78 3.19
C ASN A 292 -24.05 -13.84 2.60
N ARG A 293 -24.26 -14.33 1.36
CA ARG A 293 -23.58 -15.50 0.78
C ARG A 293 -23.49 -15.46 -0.77
N PRO A 294 -22.71 -14.56 -1.39
CA PRO A 294 -22.60 -14.45 -2.85
C PRO A 294 -22.09 -15.74 -3.52
N ILE A 295 -21.04 -16.37 -2.97
CA ILE A 295 -20.46 -17.60 -3.52
C ILE A 295 -21.46 -18.78 -3.49
N PRO A 296 -22.12 -19.10 -2.36
CA PRO A 296 -23.15 -20.14 -2.33
C PRO A 296 -24.29 -19.92 -3.32
N THR A 297 -24.70 -18.68 -3.57
CA THR A 297 -25.78 -18.39 -4.53
C THR A 297 -25.34 -18.58 -5.98
N ILE A 298 -24.12 -18.15 -6.34
CA ILE A 298 -23.51 -18.44 -7.66
C ILE A 298 -23.39 -19.96 -7.87
N GLN A 299 -22.89 -20.67 -6.86
CA GLN A 299 -22.80 -22.13 -6.89
C GLN A 299 -24.17 -22.79 -7.01
N HIS A 300 -25.18 -22.27 -6.32
CA HIS A 300 -26.54 -22.78 -6.41
C HIS A 300 -27.10 -22.62 -7.83
N PHE A 301 -26.95 -21.43 -8.44
CA PHE A 301 -27.36 -21.18 -9.82
C PHE A 301 -26.70 -22.19 -10.77
N PHE A 302 -25.37 -22.33 -10.77
CA PHE A 302 -24.70 -23.26 -11.70
C PHE A 302 -24.95 -24.74 -11.40
N ARG A 303 -25.34 -25.10 -10.17
CA ARG A 303 -25.77 -26.47 -9.83
C ARG A 303 -27.14 -26.81 -10.42
N THR A 304 -28.04 -25.84 -10.52
CA THR A 304 -29.41 -26.04 -11.00
C THR A 304 -29.57 -25.65 -12.48
N HIS A 305 -28.71 -24.78 -12.99
CA HIS A 305 -28.69 -24.33 -14.37
C HIS A 305 -28.20 -25.43 -15.31
N LYS A 306 -28.98 -25.71 -16.34
CA LYS A 306 -28.59 -26.57 -17.45
C LYS A 306 -28.49 -25.68 -18.68
N CYS A 307 -27.32 -25.65 -19.33
CA CYS A 307 -27.18 -24.91 -20.58
C CYS A 307 -28.17 -25.45 -21.62
N GLN A 308 -29.09 -24.60 -22.07
CA GLN A 308 -30.12 -24.94 -23.03
C GLN A 308 -29.81 -24.34 -24.41
N SER A 309 -30.78 -24.36 -25.32
CA SER A 309 -30.60 -23.95 -26.72
C SER A 309 -30.08 -22.52 -26.85
N TYR A 310 -30.53 -21.58 -26.01
CA TYR A 310 -30.03 -20.19 -26.04
C TYR A 310 -28.57 -20.07 -25.56
N CYS A 311 -28.16 -20.80 -24.51
CA CYS A 311 -26.76 -20.81 -24.05
C CYS A 311 -25.83 -21.31 -25.17
N HIS A 312 -26.22 -22.40 -25.83
CA HIS A 312 -25.44 -22.97 -26.93
C HIS A 312 -25.39 -22.06 -28.16
N LYS A 313 -26.50 -21.40 -28.52
CA LYS A 313 -26.55 -20.43 -29.63
C LYS A 313 -25.64 -19.24 -29.38
N LEU A 314 -25.51 -18.82 -28.13
CA LEU A 314 -24.61 -17.73 -27.70
C LEU A 314 -23.15 -18.18 -27.54
N GLY A 315 -22.86 -19.48 -27.66
CA GLY A 315 -21.52 -20.01 -27.49
C GLY A 315 -21.03 -20.02 -26.04
N LEU A 316 -21.94 -19.97 -25.06
CA LEU A 316 -21.61 -19.95 -23.64
C LEU A 316 -21.05 -21.30 -23.18
N GLN A 317 -20.11 -21.25 -22.24
CA GLN A 317 -19.41 -22.45 -21.76
C GLN A 317 -20.33 -23.37 -20.96
N THR A 318 -20.40 -24.65 -21.35
CA THR A 318 -21.31 -25.62 -20.76
C THR A 318 -20.78 -26.27 -19.48
N ASN A 319 -19.45 -26.32 -19.35
CA ASN A 319 -18.76 -26.91 -18.21
C ASN A 319 -18.15 -25.80 -17.35
N HIS A 320 -18.99 -25.19 -16.51
CA HIS A 320 -18.49 -24.48 -15.32
C HIS A 320 -18.07 -25.52 -14.28
N GLN A 321 -17.04 -26.30 -14.58
CA GLN A 321 -16.23 -26.83 -13.49
C GLN A 321 -15.72 -25.59 -12.76
N PHE A 322 -15.92 -25.49 -11.45
CA PHE A 322 -15.37 -24.44 -10.60
C PHE A 322 -13.82 -24.54 -10.52
N ASN A 323 -13.17 -24.84 -11.63
CA ASN A 323 -11.76 -24.77 -11.93
C ASN A 323 -11.49 -23.37 -12.48
N HIS A 324 -11.44 -22.39 -11.58
CA HIS A 324 -10.88 -21.09 -11.90
C HIS A 324 -9.37 -21.25 -12.19
N TYR A 325 -9.02 -21.66 -13.41
CA TYR A 325 -7.68 -21.54 -13.96
C TYR A 325 -7.71 -20.50 -15.09
N SER A 326 -7.22 -19.30 -14.80
CA SER A 326 -6.77 -18.40 -15.84
C SER A 326 -5.51 -18.97 -16.50
N TYR A 327 -5.68 -19.70 -17.60
CA TYR A 327 -4.59 -20.24 -18.42
C TYR A 327 -3.59 -19.17 -18.90
N SER A 328 -4.00 -17.90 -18.90
CA SER A 328 -3.26 -16.74 -19.37
C SER A 328 -2.12 -16.30 -18.44
N LEU A 329 -2.25 -16.48 -17.11
CA LEU A 329 -1.16 -16.20 -16.17
C LEU A 329 -0.17 -17.37 -16.09
N LEU A 330 -0.67 -18.60 -16.31
CA LEU A 330 0.14 -19.82 -16.30
C LEU A 330 1.26 -19.75 -17.36
N LEU A 331 0.98 -19.20 -18.55
CA LEU A 331 1.98 -19.11 -19.63
C LEU A 331 3.08 -18.06 -19.36
N LEU A 332 2.78 -16.98 -18.64
CA LEU A 332 3.78 -15.93 -18.37
C LEU A 332 4.79 -16.35 -17.30
N CYS A 333 4.38 -17.15 -16.32
CA CYS A 333 5.27 -17.67 -15.28
C CYS A 333 6.15 -18.86 -15.75
N PHE A 334 5.82 -19.50 -16.87
CA PHE A 334 6.58 -20.63 -17.42
C PHE A 334 7.75 -20.23 -18.35
N CYS A 335 7.92 -18.95 -18.68
CA CYS A 335 8.84 -18.52 -19.74
C CYS A 335 10.13 -17.83 -19.26
N GLU A 336 10.54 -17.97 -17.99
CA GLU A 336 11.79 -17.38 -17.50
C GLU A 336 13.05 -18.06 -18.08
N ASP A 337 12.98 -19.36 -18.41
CA ASP A 337 14.18 -20.15 -18.77
C ASP A 337 14.27 -20.58 -20.25
N ASN A 338 13.29 -20.24 -21.10
CA ASN A 338 13.31 -20.63 -22.51
C ASN A 338 13.02 -19.44 -23.46
N THR A 339 14.09 -18.78 -23.89
CA THR A 339 14.05 -17.62 -24.80
C THR A 339 13.39 -17.91 -26.15
N ALA A 340 13.43 -19.14 -26.65
CA ALA A 340 12.75 -19.53 -27.90
C ALA A 340 11.23 -19.62 -27.71
N LEU A 341 10.77 -20.19 -26.59
CA LEU A 341 9.35 -20.28 -26.24
C LEU A 341 8.78 -18.90 -25.89
N LEU A 342 9.56 -18.06 -25.19
CA LEU A 342 9.22 -16.67 -24.90
C LEU A 342 9.12 -15.86 -26.19
N THR A 343 10.00 -16.08 -27.18
CA THR A 343 9.91 -15.41 -28.49
C THR A 343 8.67 -15.86 -29.26
N GLN A 344 8.29 -17.14 -29.21
CA GLN A 344 7.03 -17.63 -29.78
C GLN A 344 5.79 -17.09 -29.06
N CYS A 345 5.81 -17.03 -27.73
CA CYS A 345 4.72 -16.48 -26.92
C CYS A 345 4.59 -14.98 -27.11
N VAL A 346 5.70 -14.24 -27.11
CA VAL A 346 5.75 -12.80 -27.39
C VAL A 346 5.33 -12.53 -28.84
N ASN A 347 5.67 -13.38 -29.80
CA ASN A 347 5.20 -13.22 -31.19
C ASN A 347 3.70 -13.57 -31.33
N ASN A 348 3.17 -14.51 -30.56
CA ASN A 348 1.72 -14.82 -30.54
C ASN A 348 0.91 -13.78 -29.72
N ILE A 349 1.50 -13.19 -28.68
CA ILE A 349 0.94 -12.09 -27.87
C ILE A 349 1.18 -10.72 -28.55
N SER A 350 2.10 -10.64 -29.52
CA SER A 350 2.43 -9.41 -30.26
C SER A 350 1.24 -8.83 -31.04
N LEU A 351 0.15 -9.59 -31.16
CA LEU A 351 -1.11 -9.15 -31.75
C LEU A 351 -1.90 -8.16 -30.88
N VAL A 352 -1.57 -7.95 -29.59
CA VAL A 352 -2.41 -7.12 -28.71
C VAL A 352 -1.71 -5.94 -28.01
N CYS A 353 -0.38 -5.94 -27.78
CA CYS A 353 0.21 -4.87 -26.95
C CYS A 353 1.66 -4.52 -27.30
N LYS A 354 1.85 -3.56 -28.22
CA LYS A 354 3.16 -3.02 -28.63
C LYS A 354 3.88 -2.23 -27.51
N GLU A 355 3.12 -1.64 -26.58
CA GLU A 355 3.64 -0.81 -25.49
C GLU A 355 4.29 -1.64 -24.37
N TRP A 356 3.75 -2.82 -24.08
CA TRP A 356 4.26 -3.73 -23.06
C TRP A 356 5.63 -4.33 -23.42
N ARG A 357 5.89 -4.57 -24.72
CA ARG A 357 7.20 -5.04 -25.21
C ARG A 357 8.32 -4.05 -24.89
N GLN A 358 8.05 -2.75 -24.96
CA GLN A 358 9.05 -1.72 -24.69
C GLN A 358 9.28 -1.50 -23.19
N ILE A 359 8.24 -1.61 -22.36
CA ILE A 359 8.36 -1.51 -20.91
C ILE A 359 9.13 -2.71 -20.35
N PHE A 360 8.78 -3.93 -20.76
CA PHE A 360 9.41 -5.16 -20.27
C PHE A 360 10.87 -5.32 -20.70
N LEU A 361 11.21 -4.98 -21.96
CA LEU A 361 12.60 -5.00 -22.44
C LEU A 361 13.47 -3.93 -21.74
N LYS A 362 12.86 -2.86 -21.23
CA LYS A 362 13.54 -1.77 -20.52
C LYS A 362 13.78 -2.10 -19.04
N GLU A 363 12.91 -2.89 -18.41
CA GLU A 363 13.04 -3.29 -16.99
C GLU A 363 13.88 -4.57 -16.79
N LYS A 364 14.08 -5.40 -17.82
CA LYS A 364 14.84 -6.67 -17.72
C LYS A 364 16.33 -6.49 -17.35
N LEU A 365 16.87 -5.28 -17.42
CA LEU A 365 18.26 -4.98 -17.09
C LEU A 365 18.51 -4.75 -15.58
N SER A 366 17.47 -4.69 -14.72
CA SER A 366 17.63 -4.37 -13.29
C SER A 366 17.20 -5.48 -12.31
N ILE A 367 16.85 -6.68 -12.78
CA ILE A 367 16.26 -7.73 -11.94
C ILE A 367 17.34 -8.71 -11.47
N GLN A 368 18.15 -8.31 -10.48
CA GLN A 368 19.04 -9.23 -9.75
C GLN A 368 18.83 -9.24 -8.23
N SER A 369 17.98 -8.36 -7.68
CA SER A 369 17.64 -8.40 -6.25
C SER A 369 16.27 -7.75 -6.00
N PHE A 370 15.32 -8.53 -5.50
CA PHE A 370 13.97 -8.03 -5.19
C PHE A 370 13.68 -8.20 -3.69
N THR A 371 13.75 -7.10 -2.94
CA THR A 371 13.27 -6.99 -1.55
C THR A 371 12.10 -6.00 -1.56
N ILE A 372 10.86 -6.49 -1.59
CA ILE A 372 9.67 -5.61 -1.64
C ILE A 372 9.22 -5.28 -0.21
N ASN A 373 9.33 -4.00 0.16
CA ASN A 373 8.68 -3.46 1.36
C ASN A 373 7.14 -3.50 1.20
N THR A 374 6.41 -3.95 2.23
CA THR A 374 4.97 -4.24 2.24
C THR A 374 4.08 -3.07 1.78
N GLU A 375 4.47 -1.82 2.02
CA GLU A 375 3.73 -0.64 1.50
C GLU A 375 3.88 -0.46 0.00
N ARG A 376 5.09 -0.67 -0.55
CA ARG A 376 5.32 -0.65 -2.00
C ARG A 376 4.64 -1.81 -2.69
N LYS A 377 4.58 -2.98 -2.03
CA LYS A 377 3.80 -4.15 -2.46
C LYS A 377 2.32 -3.80 -2.61
N SER A 378 1.72 -3.20 -1.58
CA SER A 378 0.31 -2.79 -1.59
C SER A 378 0.01 -1.71 -2.63
N SER A 379 0.87 -0.70 -2.78
CA SER A 379 0.73 0.36 -3.78
C SER A 379 0.90 -0.16 -5.22
N PHE A 380 1.90 -1.01 -5.45
CA PHE A 380 2.14 -1.67 -6.73
C PHE A 380 0.96 -2.58 -7.10
N TYR A 381 0.47 -3.43 -6.19
CA TYR A 381 -0.69 -4.27 -6.46
C TYR A 381 -1.98 -3.48 -6.63
N LYS A 382 -2.19 -2.39 -5.87
CA LYS A 382 -3.33 -1.48 -6.08
C LYS A 382 -3.27 -0.76 -7.42
N LYS A 383 -2.07 -0.47 -7.95
CA LYS A 383 -1.90 0.06 -9.31
C LYS A 383 -2.09 -0.99 -10.37
N LEU A 384 -1.57 -2.20 -10.15
CA LEU A 384 -1.81 -3.34 -11.02
C LEU A 384 -3.30 -3.66 -11.11
N GLU A 385 -4.01 -3.61 -9.97
CA GLU A 385 -5.47 -3.82 -9.84
C GLU A 385 -6.29 -2.70 -10.50
N LYS A 386 -5.73 -1.49 -10.60
CA LYS A 386 -6.34 -0.36 -11.32
C LYS A 386 -6.03 -0.33 -12.83
N LEU A 387 -4.87 -0.85 -13.24
CA LEU A 387 -4.38 -0.80 -14.63
C LEU A 387 -4.63 -2.09 -15.42
N ILE A 388 -4.89 -3.19 -14.72
CA ILE A 388 -5.34 -4.46 -15.30
C ILE A 388 -6.81 -4.62 -14.91
N PRO A 389 -7.78 -4.17 -15.73
CA PRO A 389 -9.11 -4.71 -15.59
C PRO A 389 -8.99 -6.19 -15.95
N PHE A 390 -9.34 -7.08 -15.02
CA PHE A 390 -9.29 -8.54 -15.15
C PHE A 390 -7.90 -9.18 -15.07
N TYR A 391 -7.45 -9.54 -13.86
CA TYR A 391 -7.05 -10.91 -13.53
C TYR A 391 -7.05 -11.06 -12.01
N ASN A 392 -7.78 -12.06 -11.54
CA ASN A 392 -7.95 -12.37 -10.13
C ASN A 392 -6.64 -13.01 -9.62
N LEU A 393 -5.70 -12.21 -9.09
CA LEU A 393 -4.43 -12.69 -8.52
C LEU A 393 -4.59 -13.53 -7.24
N LYS A 394 -5.82 -13.87 -6.83
CA LYS A 394 -6.14 -14.59 -5.59
C LYS A 394 -6.46 -16.09 -5.73
N LEU A 395 -6.29 -16.70 -6.90
CA LEU A 395 -6.86 -18.04 -7.17
C LEU A 395 -5.89 -19.24 -7.23
N PHE A 396 -4.67 -19.13 -6.69
CA PHE A 396 -3.88 -20.32 -6.37
C PHE A 396 -3.87 -20.56 -4.87
N GLY A 397 -4.28 -21.76 -4.44
CA GLY A 397 -3.88 -22.29 -3.15
C GLY A 397 -2.36 -22.33 -3.11
N PHE A 398 -1.74 -21.44 -2.34
CA PHE A 398 -0.29 -21.27 -2.23
C PHE A 398 0.45 -22.63 -2.03
N ALA A 399 -0.20 -23.58 -1.35
CA ALA A 399 0.31 -24.93 -1.13
C ALA A 399 0.59 -25.74 -2.41
N GLU A 400 -0.23 -25.58 -3.45
CA GLU A 400 -0.18 -26.38 -4.68
C GLU A 400 0.76 -25.76 -5.73
N PHE A 401 0.87 -24.43 -5.71
CA PHE A 401 1.91 -23.67 -6.42
C PHE A 401 3.32 -24.02 -5.93
N VAL A 402 3.51 -24.08 -4.61
CA VAL A 402 4.83 -24.33 -3.99
C VAL A 402 5.32 -25.77 -4.20
N LYS A 403 4.42 -26.76 -4.20
CA LYS A 403 4.79 -28.17 -4.41
C LYS A 403 5.41 -28.44 -5.79
N ASN A 404 5.15 -27.61 -6.79
CA ASN A 404 5.49 -27.88 -8.19
C ASN A 404 6.57 -26.96 -8.79
N VAL A 405 7.11 -25.99 -8.03
CA VAL A 405 8.18 -25.08 -8.49
C VAL A 405 9.52 -25.48 -7.88
N PRO A 406 10.46 -26.09 -8.64
CA PRO A 406 11.68 -26.68 -8.06
C PRO A 406 12.74 -25.66 -7.60
N LEU A 407 12.60 -24.37 -7.92
CA LEU A 407 13.73 -23.43 -7.95
C LEU A 407 13.43 -22.01 -7.44
N LEU A 408 12.47 -21.85 -6.54
CA LEU A 408 12.25 -20.56 -5.88
C LEU A 408 13.28 -20.34 -4.75
N SER A 409 14.33 -19.57 -5.06
CA SER A 409 15.16 -18.86 -4.08
C SER A 409 14.34 -17.70 -3.52
N VAL A 410 13.49 -17.96 -2.52
CA VAL A 410 12.78 -16.88 -1.83
C VAL A 410 13.62 -16.43 -0.65
N CYS A 411 14.03 -15.16 -0.67
CA CYS A 411 14.93 -14.63 0.34
C CYS A 411 14.22 -14.36 1.68
N ASP A 412 12.94 -13.97 1.67
CA ASP A 412 12.17 -13.65 2.88
C ASP A 412 10.65 -13.88 2.68
N PHE A 413 10.00 -14.52 3.66
CA PHE A 413 8.55 -14.60 3.76
C PHE A 413 8.03 -13.81 4.97
N THR A 414 6.82 -13.23 4.85
CA THR A 414 6.10 -12.57 5.95
C THR A 414 4.71 -13.17 6.09
N PHE A 415 4.36 -13.66 7.29
CA PHE A 415 3.03 -14.21 7.61
C PHE A 415 2.31 -13.34 8.63
N ASP A 416 1.01 -13.10 8.43
CA ASP A 416 0.15 -12.35 9.36
C ASP A 416 -0.73 -13.25 10.25
N SER A 417 -0.79 -14.56 9.98
CA SER A 417 -1.36 -15.55 10.90
C SER A 417 -0.93 -16.97 10.50
N VAL A 418 -0.73 -17.82 11.51
CA VAL A 418 -0.23 -19.18 11.32
C VAL A 418 -1.36 -20.17 11.56
N GLY A 419 -2.13 -20.43 10.51
CA GLY A 419 -3.14 -21.48 10.47
C GLY A 419 -3.04 -22.23 9.15
N GLY A 420 -2.15 -23.22 9.07
CA GLY A 420 -1.96 -24.09 7.89
C GLY A 420 -0.77 -23.75 6.96
N SER A 421 -0.02 -22.68 7.23
CA SER A 421 0.93 -22.10 6.26
C SER A 421 2.35 -22.69 6.30
N LEU A 422 2.78 -23.29 7.41
CA LEU A 422 4.19 -23.65 7.64
C LEU A 422 4.60 -25.03 7.11
N GLU A 423 3.66 -25.98 6.93
CA GLU A 423 3.97 -27.25 6.25
C GLU A 423 4.42 -27.02 4.80
N ILE A 424 3.86 -25.99 4.18
CA ILE A 424 4.24 -25.51 2.85
C ILE A 424 5.69 -25.00 2.86
N ILE A 425 6.12 -24.38 3.97
CA ILE A 425 7.46 -23.83 4.09
C ILE A 425 8.52 -24.92 4.07
N GLY A 426 8.23 -26.07 4.69
CA GLY A 426 9.14 -27.21 4.68
C GLY A 426 9.47 -27.77 3.29
N GLY A 427 8.76 -27.33 2.24
CA GLY A 427 9.09 -27.62 0.84
C GLY A 427 10.23 -26.75 0.27
N PHE A 428 10.52 -25.58 0.85
CA PHE A 428 11.53 -24.65 0.32
C PHE A 428 12.94 -24.95 0.85
N LYS A 429 13.67 -25.80 0.12
CA LYS A 429 15.05 -26.18 0.48
C LYS A 429 16.06 -25.01 0.43
N ASN A 430 15.73 -23.91 -0.26
CA ASN A 430 16.64 -22.77 -0.48
C ASN A 430 16.31 -21.52 0.37
N LEU A 431 15.36 -21.62 1.30
CA LEU A 431 14.92 -20.49 2.09
C LEU A 431 16.04 -19.99 3.02
N THR A 432 16.40 -18.72 2.91
CA THR A 432 17.47 -18.09 3.71
C THR A 432 16.96 -17.25 4.87
N GLY A 433 15.79 -16.64 4.74
CA GLY A 433 15.20 -15.76 5.74
C GLY A 433 13.72 -16.02 5.95
N ILE A 434 13.26 -15.95 7.20
CA ILE A 434 11.84 -16.05 7.57
C ILE A 434 11.50 -14.92 8.52
N THR A 435 10.45 -14.16 8.21
CA THR A 435 9.81 -13.23 9.13
C THR A 435 8.39 -13.70 9.44
N MET A 436 8.05 -13.88 10.70
CA MET A 436 6.71 -14.29 11.10
C MET A 436 6.13 -13.21 11.99
N ASN A 437 5.05 -12.58 11.54
CA ASN A 437 4.33 -11.55 12.29
C ASN A 437 3.04 -12.12 12.88
N ASN A 438 2.54 -11.50 13.94
CA ASN A 438 1.29 -11.86 14.61
C ASN A 438 1.21 -13.34 15.01
N CYS A 439 2.34 -13.93 15.41
CA CYS A 439 2.37 -15.33 15.79
C CYS A 439 1.56 -15.56 17.06
N ASN A 440 0.60 -16.49 17.01
CA ASN A 440 -0.03 -17.04 18.20
C ASN A 440 0.85 -18.18 18.72
N TYR A 441 1.12 -18.17 20.02
CA TYR A 441 1.98 -19.16 20.66
C TYR A 441 1.56 -20.62 20.38
N GLN A 442 0.26 -20.92 20.44
CA GLN A 442 -0.21 -22.31 20.35
C GLN A 442 0.07 -22.95 18.98
N THR A 443 0.10 -22.17 17.90
CA THR A 443 0.46 -22.66 16.57
C THR A 443 1.98 -22.68 16.39
N PHE A 444 2.70 -21.73 16.97
CA PHE A 444 4.15 -21.60 16.81
C PHE A 444 4.95 -22.85 17.22
N LYS A 445 4.58 -23.54 18.31
CA LYS A 445 5.29 -24.75 18.79
C LYS A 445 5.39 -25.85 17.73
N SER A 446 4.29 -26.14 17.02
CA SER A 446 4.28 -27.15 15.95
C SER A 446 5.05 -26.72 14.71
N ASP A 447 5.17 -25.41 14.48
CA ASP A 447 5.66 -24.88 13.21
C ASP A 447 7.19 -24.71 13.15
N LEU A 448 7.84 -24.51 14.29
CA LEU A 448 9.31 -24.48 14.36
C LEU A 448 9.95 -25.81 14.01
N GLN A 449 9.24 -26.91 14.25
CA GLN A 449 9.70 -28.21 13.82
C GLN A 449 9.87 -28.27 12.28
N LEU A 450 9.19 -27.39 11.54
CA LEU A 450 9.28 -27.32 10.09
C LEU A 450 10.47 -26.47 9.62
N LEU A 451 11.06 -25.61 10.47
CA LEU A 451 12.27 -24.86 10.12
C LEU A 451 13.48 -25.76 9.88
N VAL A 452 13.51 -26.95 10.48
CA VAL A 452 14.57 -27.94 10.25
C VAL A 452 14.56 -28.48 8.81
N LYS A 453 13.43 -28.36 8.10
CA LYS A 453 13.34 -28.68 6.67
C LYS A 453 13.94 -27.59 5.77
N CYS A 454 14.40 -26.47 6.33
CA CYS A 454 15.00 -25.34 5.60
C CYS A 454 16.53 -25.28 5.86
N PRO A 455 17.35 -26.14 5.23
CA PRO A 455 18.78 -26.29 5.54
C PRO A 455 19.66 -25.10 5.15
N LYS A 456 19.08 -24.04 4.57
CA LYS A 456 19.76 -22.78 4.20
C LYS A 456 19.31 -21.57 5.03
N LEU A 457 18.41 -21.79 6.00
CA LEU A 457 17.86 -20.72 6.83
C LEU A 457 18.96 -20.11 7.70
N ASN A 458 19.32 -18.86 7.40
CA ASN A 458 20.34 -18.10 8.10
C ASN A 458 19.77 -16.88 8.86
N SER A 459 18.50 -16.51 8.65
CA SER A 459 17.82 -15.43 9.36
C SER A 459 16.42 -15.84 9.80
N LEU A 460 16.09 -15.61 11.06
CA LEU A 460 14.77 -15.89 11.63
C LEU A 460 14.27 -14.71 12.45
N ILE A 461 13.14 -14.14 12.06
CA ILE A 461 12.48 -13.02 12.74
C ILE A 461 11.09 -13.46 13.17
N VAL A 462 10.78 -13.29 14.46
CA VAL A 462 9.51 -13.73 15.05
C VAL A 462 8.91 -12.60 15.86
N TRP A 463 7.69 -12.19 15.52
CA TRP A 463 6.89 -11.21 16.25
C TRP A 463 5.61 -11.85 16.78
N TYR A 464 5.54 -11.99 18.10
CA TYR A 464 4.40 -12.57 18.78
C TYR A 464 3.29 -11.57 19.05
N GLN A 465 2.06 -12.03 18.93
CA GLN A 465 0.88 -11.34 19.43
C GLN A 465 0.50 -11.94 20.79
N ASN A 466 0.65 -11.18 21.87
CA ASN A 466 0.25 -11.63 23.20
C ASN A 466 -1.27 -11.51 23.37
N THR A 467 -2.01 -12.49 22.83
CA THR A 467 -3.49 -12.42 22.76
C THR A 467 -4.21 -12.73 24.08
N LYS A 468 -3.52 -13.15 25.14
CA LYS A 468 -4.17 -13.55 26.41
C LYS A 468 -3.48 -12.93 27.62
N LYS A 469 -4.26 -12.20 28.43
CA LYS A 469 -3.89 -11.65 29.76
C LYS A 469 -3.62 -12.71 30.84
N ARG A 470 -3.13 -13.91 30.48
CA ARG A 470 -2.81 -14.97 31.45
C ARG A 470 -1.30 -15.21 31.46
N PRO A 471 -0.56 -14.63 32.42
CA PRO A 471 0.91 -14.69 32.50
C PRO A 471 1.47 -16.08 32.81
N GLU A 472 0.62 -17.07 33.12
CA GLU A 472 1.05 -18.39 33.62
C GLU A 472 1.66 -19.32 32.55
N LYS A 473 1.59 -18.98 31.26
CA LYS A 473 2.23 -19.78 30.20
C LYS A 473 3.58 -19.20 29.83
N GLN A 474 4.62 -19.66 30.51
CA GLN A 474 6.01 -19.50 30.09
C GLN A 474 6.21 -20.21 28.75
N LEU A 475 6.99 -19.62 27.85
CA LEU A 475 7.42 -20.28 26.63
C LEU A 475 8.73 -20.96 26.91
N ASP A 476 8.67 -22.28 27.08
CA ASP A 476 9.87 -23.05 27.23
C ASP A 476 10.56 -23.17 25.86
N VAL A 477 11.78 -22.68 25.71
CA VAL A 477 12.60 -22.89 24.50
C VAL A 477 12.81 -24.39 24.25
N ASN A 478 12.66 -25.26 25.25
CA ASN A 478 12.53 -26.70 25.03
C ASN A 478 11.42 -27.03 24.05
N ASP A 479 10.24 -26.41 24.17
CA ASP A 479 9.08 -26.70 23.33
C ASP A 479 9.36 -26.47 21.83
N TYR A 480 10.23 -25.52 21.50
CA TYR A 480 10.62 -25.18 20.12
C TYR A 480 11.48 -26.27 19.48
N PHE A 481 12.18 -27.02 20.33
CA PHE A 481 13.37 -27.78 19.96
C PHE A 481 13.39 -29.19 20.54
N GLU A 482 12.31 -29.60 21.20
CA GLU A 482 12.07 -30.93 21.72
C GLU A 482 11.96 -31.91 20.55
N GLY A 483 12.70 -33.03 20.62
CA GLY A 483 12.73 -34.04 19.56
C GLY A 483 13.90 -33.95 18.57
N TYR A 484 14.76 -32.93 18.64
CA TYR A 484 15.92 -32.81 17.76
C TYR A 484 17.19 -33.43 18.34
N LYS A 485 17.79 -34.39 17.62
CA LYS A 485 19.16 -34.81 17.87
C LYS A 485 20.09 -33.64 17.53
N THR A 486 21.03 -33.34 18.42
CA THR A 486 22.02 -32.25 18.31
C THR A 486 22.83 -32.26 17.00
N THR A 487 22.84 -33.37 16.27
CA THR A 487 23.68 -33.59 15.09
C THR A 487 23.01 -33.22 13.75
N GLN A 488 21.77 -32.71 13.71
CA GLN A 488 21.03 -32.47 12.46
C GLN A 488 20.49 -31.04 12.28
N ALA A 489 20.75 -30.13 13.22
CA ALA A 489 20.14 -28.80 13.22
C ALA A 489 20.94 -27.77 12.40
N ASN A 490 20.27 -26.73 11.92
CA ASN A 490 20.83 -25.59 11.18
C ASN A 490 21.90 -24.83 11.99
N ASP A 491 23.14 -25.31 12.02
CA ASP A 491 24.30 -24.57 12.55
C ASP A 491 24.54 -23.26 11.80
N ILE A 492 23.90 -23.07 10.66
CA ILE A 492 24.01 -21.93 9.75
C ILE A 492 23.17 -20.70 10.13
N LEU A 493 22.37 -20.75 11.20
CA LEU A 493 21.55 -19.60 11.61
C LEU A 493 22.46 -18.45 12.06
N LYS A 494 22.46 -17.34 11.33
CA LYS A 494 23.31 -16.16 11.55
C LYS A 494 22.60 -15.03 12.29
N SER A 495 21.28 -14.89 12.13
CA SER A 495 20.49 -13.83 12.78
C SER A 495 19.21 -14.40 13.38
N LEU A 496 18.94 -14.04 14.65
CA LEU A 496 17.74 -14.42 15.38
C LEU A 496 17.10 -13.18 16.00
N THR A 497 15.84 -12.93 15.66
CA THR A 497 15.01 -11.89 16.26
C THR A 497 13.79 -12.50 16.92
N ILE A 498 13.57 -12.19 18.19
CA ILE A 498 12.36 -12.55 18.93
C ILE A 498 11.77 -11.28 19.54
N ALA A 499 10.54 -10.95 19.13
CA ALA A 499 9.85 -9.72 19.51
C ALA A 499 8.40 -9.98 19.92
N THR A 500 7.82 -9.09 20.73
CA THR A 500 6.37 -9.08 21.00
C THR A 500 5.74 -7.73 20.62
N MET A 501 4.58 -7.78 19.96
CA MET A 501 3.94 -6.58 19.39
C MET A 501 3.03 -5.83 20.36
N ASP A 502 2.41 -6.51 21.32
CA ASP A 502 1.38 -5.89 22.17
C ASP A 502 2.01 -5.00 23.25
N ARG A 503 2.06 -3.68 23.01
CA ARG A 503 2.62 -2.66 23.91
C ARG A 503 1.99 -2.65 25.30
N THR A 504 0.78 -3.17 25.45
CA THR A 504 0.01 -3.14 26.69
C THR A 504 0.14 -4.40 27.53
N SER A 505 0.61 -5.50 26.94
CA SER A 505 0.80 -6.76 27.65
C SER A 505 2.15 -6.81 28.37
N GLU A 506 2.21 -7.59 29.45
CA GLU A 506 3.47 -7.96 30.11
C GLU A 506 4.46 -8.59 29.11
N PRO A 507 5.78 -8.37 29.31
CA PRO A 507 6.80 -9.00 28.49
C PRO A 507 6.72 -10.52 28.55
N PHE A 508 7.02 -11.13 27.42
CA PHE A 508 6.76 -12.54 27.20
C PHE A 508 7.93 -13.43 27.67
N VAL A 509 7.69 -14.43 28.52
CA VAL A 509 8.77 -15.24 29.12
C VAL A 509 9.35 -16.29 28.18
N LEU A 510 10.65 -16.20 27.90
CA LEU A 510 11.50 -17.16 27.19
C LEU A 510 12.27 -18.02 28.22
N GLY A 511 11.75 -19.20 28.56
CA GLY A 511 12.43 -20.18 29.40
C GLY A 511 13.48 -20.99 28.62
N ASN A 512 14.54 -21.49 29.27
CA ASN A 512 15.59 -22.34 28.65
C ASN A 512 16.28 -21.72 27.42
N PHE A 513 16.48 -20.40 27.44
CA PHE A 513 17.08 -19.65 26.33
C PHE A 513 18.52 -20.07 26.02
N GLN A 514 19.23 -20.70 26.96
CA GLN A 514 20.55 -21.32 26.74
C GLN A 514 20.58 -22.32 25.57
N LYS A 515 19.44 -22.84 25.13
CA LYS A 515 19.34 -23.71 23.95
C LYS A 515 19.55 -23.01 22.61
N VAL A 516 19.58 -21.67 22.59
CA VAL A 516 20.07 -20.88 21.46
C VAL A 516 21.56 -21.16 21.23
N SER A 517 22.28 -21.64 22.25
CA SER A 517 23.70 -21.96 22.14
C SER A 517 24.06 -23.08 21.14
N ARG A 518 23.08 -23.68 20.47
CA ARG A 518 23.35 -24.64 19.39
C ARG A 518 23.79 -23.97 18.09
N PHE A 519 23.43 -22.71 17.87
CA PHE A 519 23.56 -22.05 16.58
C PHE A 519 24.96 -21.43 16.44
N SER A 520 25.94 -22.30 16.20
CA SER A 520 27.36 -21.94 16.23
C SER A 520 27.81 -20.83 15.25
N GLN A 521 27.01 -20.51 14.22
CA GLN A 521 27.28 -19.40 13.30
C GLN A 521 26.48 -18.12 13.61
N MET A 522 25.81 -18.03 14.76
CA MET A 522 25.00 -16.87 15.10
C MET A 522 25.89 -15.63 15.24
N THR A 523 25.57 -14.60 14.46
CA THR A 523 26.28 -13.31 14.46
C THR A 523 25.46 -12.18 15.07
N GLU A 524 24.13 -12.32 15.06
CA GLU A 524 23.18 -11.29 15.49
C GLU A 524 22.06 -11.89 16.33
N LEU A 525 21.80 -11.26 17.49
CA LEU A 525 20.73 -11.60 18.39
C LEU A 525 19.92 -10.34 18.74
N MET A 526 18.61 -10.37 18.46
CA MET A 526 17.69 -9.30 18.78
C MET A 526 16.53 -9.81 19.65
N LEU A 527 16.37 -9.23 20.83
CA LEU A 527 15.30 -9.51 21.77
C LEU A 527 14.51 -8.23 22.04
N ASN A 528 13.19 -8.27 21.84
CA ASN A 528 12.32 -7.11 22.01
C ASN A 528 11.05 -7.45 22.81
N ARG A 529 10.87 -6.83 23.98
CA ARG A 529 9.69 -7.00 24.85
C ARG A 529 9.48 -8.46 25.28
N VAL A 530 10.56 -9.07 25.75
CA VAL A 530 10.59 -10.44 26.25
C VAL A 530 11.20 -10.49 27.66
N SER A 531 10.82 -11.48 28.44
CA SER A 531 11.47 -11.82 29.70
C SER A 531 12.38 -13.02 29.49
N VAL A 532 13.63 -12.99 29.94
CA VAL A 532 14.59 -14.10 29.75
C VAL A 532 15.38 -14.35 31.03
N GLU A 533 15.74 -15.59 31.33
CA GLU A 533 16.63 -15.87 32.46
C GLU A 533 18.01 -15.24 32.22
N LEU A 534 18.51 -14.51 33.22
CA LEU A 534 19.80 -13.79 33.10
C LEU A 534 20.96 -14.74 32.82
N GLY A 535 21.03 -15.85 33.56
CA GLY A 535 22.09 -16.85 33.37
C GLY A 535 22.07 -17.47 31.98
N ASP A 536 20.88 -17.62 31.38
CA ASP A 536 20.74 -18.20 30.04
C ASP A 536 21.28 -17.26 28.96
N ILE A 537 20.93 -15.97 28.99
CA ILE A 537 21.43 -15.02 27.98
C ILE A 537 22.94 -14.81 28.09
N VAL A 538 23.49 -14.71 29.31
CA VAL A 538 24.94 -14.56 29.53
C VAL A 538 25.68 -15.78 28.99
N LYS A 539 25.18 -16.98 29.29
CA LYS A 539 25.74 -18.22 28.78
C LYS A 539 25.68 -18.31 27.25
N VAL A 540 24.60 -17.87 26.61
CA VAL A 540 24.53 -17.82 25.13
C VAL A 540 25.62 -16.92 24.55
N LEU A 541 25.85 -15.75 25.15
CA LEU A 541 26.88 -14.82 24.70
C LEU A 541 28.30 -15.35 24.97
N GLU A 542 28.51 -16.07 26.07
CA GLU A 542 29.78 -16.74 26.39
C GLU A 542 30.08 -17.91 25.46
N ASP A 543 29.08 -18.76 25.20
CA ASP A 543 29.21 -19.93 24.34
C ASP A 543 29.43 -19.52 22.86
N HIS A 544 29.00 -18.31 22.45
CA HIS A 544 29.02 -17.86 21.06
C HIS A 544 30.04 -16.75 20.82
N SER A 545 31.28 -17.16 20.56
CA SER A 545 32.31 -16.25 20.04
C SER A 545 31.96 -15.62 18.67
N THR A 546 30.90 -16.06 17.98
CA THR A 546 30.50 -15.47 16.70
C THR A 546 29.50 -14.32 16.85
N ILE A 547 28.79 -14.21 17.99
CA ILE A 547 27.78 -13.16 18.18
C ILE A 547 28.50 -11.82 18.31
N SER A 548 28.32 -10.98 17.29
CA SER A 548 28.94 -9.65 17.20
C SER A 548 27.93 -8.53 17.43
N ARG A 549 26.63 -8.80 17.25
CA ARG A 549 25.55 -7.81 17.38
C ARG A 549 24.48 -8.29 18.35
N VAL A 550 24.22 -7.48 19.37
CA VAL A 550 23.18 -7.76 20.37
C VAL A 550 22.28 -6.54 20.50
N PHE A 551 20.98 -6.73 20.31
CA PHE A 551 19.95 -5.71 20.49
C PHE A 551 18.94 -6.18 21.53
N LEU A 552 18.83 -5.45 22.63
CA LEU A 552 17.89 -5.72 23.72
C LEU A 552 16.99 -4.49 23.91
N ASP A 553 15.69 -4.64 23.66
CA ASP A 553 14.71 -3.57 23.79
C ASP A 553 13.56 -4.03 24.70
N HIS A 554 13.28 -3.30 25.79
CA HIS A 554 12.30 -3.69 26.80
C HIS A 554 12.46 -5.15 27.29
N VAL A 555 13.69 -5.62 27.49
CA VAL A 555 13.96 -6.97 27.99
C VAL A 555 13.87 -6.97 29.52
N THR A 556 13.19 -7.96 30.08
CA THR A 556 13.13 -8.20 31.53
C THR A 556 13.97 -9.43 31.87
N PHE A 557 14.84 -9.36 32.86
CA PHE A 557 15.66 -10.50 33.27
C PHE A 557 15.05 -11.22 34.48
N LEU A 558 15.05 -12.56 34.44
CA LEU A 558 14.51 -13.43 35.49
C LEU A 558 15.65 -14.12 36.25
N GLN A 559 15.49 -14.31 37.58
CA GLN A 559 16.41 -15.11 38.42
C GLN A 559 15.83 -16.50 38.70
N ARG A 560 16.64 -17.54 38.51
CA ARG A 560 16.28 -18.93 38.84
C ARG A 560 16.19 -19.13 40.36
N GLY A 561 15.23 -19.94 40.79
CA GLY A 561 15.22 -20.54 42.14
C GLY A 561 14.50 -19.75 43.24
N VAL A 562 13.93 -18.58 42.93
CA VAL A 562 13.06 -17.84 43.86
C VAL A 562 11.62 -17.99 43.38
N VAL A 563 10.71 -18.49 44.24
CA VAL A 563 9.28 -18.63 43.94
C VAL A 563 8.49 -17.70 44.88
N PRO A 564 7.71 -16.73 44.37
CA PRO A 564 7.57 -16.38 42.95
C PRO A 564 8.87 -15.79 42.37
N PRO A 565 9.11 -15.87 41.05
CA PRO A 565 10.27 -15.26 40.41
C PRO A 565 10.35 -13.79 40.84
N GLN A 566 11.39 -13.43 41.58
CA GLN A 566 11.61 -12.04 41.92
C GLN A 566 12.15 -11.34 40.68
N LEU A 567 11.50 -10.24 40.30
CA LEU A 567 12.06 -9.30 39.34
C LEU A 567 13.37 -8.78 39.95
N LEU A 568 14.50 -9.25 39.44
CA LEU A 568 15.76 -8.55 39.68
C LEU A 568 15.64 -7.18 39.03
N GLY A 569 16.21 -6.13 39.62
CA GLY A 569 16.48 -4.91 38.86
C GLY A 569 17.42 -5.28 37.71
N CYS A 570 16.86 -5.44 36.51
CA CYS A 570 17.30 -6.33 35.43
C CYS A 570 18.64 -5.91 34.81
N LEU A 571 18.82 -4.64 34.42
CA LEU A 571 19.98 -4.24 33.61
C LEU A 571 21.32 -4.28 34.35
N LYS A 572 21.34 -3.92 35.65
CA LYS A 572 22.55 -3.97 36.49
C LYS A 572 23.16 -5.36 36.49
N HIS A 573 22.35 -6.37 36.81
CA HIS A 573 22.80 -7.75 36.89
C HIS A 573 23.26 -8.28 35.53
N PHE A 574 22.60 -7.86 34.45
CA PHE A 574 23.09 -8.16 33.10
C PHE A 574 24.47 -7.58 32.85
N ILE A 575 24.68 -6.29 33.13
CA ILE A 575 25.98 -5.65 32.91
C ILE A 575 27.05 -6.29 33.79
N GLU A 576 26.77 -6.57 35.07
CA GLU A 576 27.72 -7.22 35.98
C GLU A 576 28.10 -8.62 35.48
N ALA A 577 27.10 -9.46 35.15
CA ALA A 577 27.35 -10.80 34.66
C ALA A 577 28.06 -10.80 33.29
N TYR A 578 27.64 -9.93 32.38
CA TYR A 578 28.25 -9.78 31.06
C TYR A 578 29.68 -9.22 31.14
N SER A 579 29.96 -8.31 32.06
CA SER A 579 31.31 -7.77 32.28
C SER A 579 32.29 -8.80 32.84
N LEU A 580 31.79 -9.84 33.50
CA LEU A 580 32.60 -10.97 33.97
C LEU A 580 32.83 -12.02 32.87
N SER A 581 32.09 -11.95 31.76
CA SER A 581 32.23 -12.90 30.65
C SER A 581 33.55 -12.67 29.90
N GLN A 582 34.41 -13.69 29.86
CA GLN A 582 35.76 -13.57 29.25
C GLN A 582 35.79 -13.82 27.75
N HIS A 583 34.68 -14.26 27.14
CA HIS A 583 34.67 -14.84 25.80
C HIS A 583 33.70 -14.17 24.81
N SER A 584 33.10 -13.04 25.19
CA SER A 584 32.17 -12.32 24.31
C SER A 584 32.89 -11.54 23.20
N ASN A 585 32.47 -11.76 21.95
CA ASN A 585 32.91 -11.01 20.76
C ASN A 585 31.90 -9.94 20.31
N VAL A 586 30.98 -9.54 21.18
CA VAL A 586 29.97 -8.53 20.84
C VAL A 586 30.65 -7.18 20.58
N SER A 587 30.67 -6.79 19.31
CA SER A 587 31.20 -5.51 18.86
C SER A 587 30.14 -4.41 18.81
N ARG A 588 28.86 -4.77 18.75
CA ARG A 588 27.73 -3.84 18.74
C ARG A 588 26.70 -4.24 19.78
N LEU A 589 26.48 -3.37 20.76
CA LEU A 589 25.48 -3.56 21.80
C LEU A 589 24.47 -2.42 21.78
N THR A 590 23.19 -2.76 21.68
CA THR A 590 22.09 -1.81 21.78
C THR A 590 21.17 -2.19 22.93
N LEU A 591 20.99 -1.27 23.87
CA LEU A 591 20.13 -1.42 25.05
C LEU A 591 19.05 -0.32 25.03
N LYS A 592 17.77 -0.72 25.00
CA LYS A 592 16.66 0.22 24.91
C LYS A 592 15.56 -0.08 25.93
N ASN A 593 14.94 0.99 26.45
CA ASN A 593 13.70 0.94 27.24
C ASN A 593 13.72 -0.04 28.42
N PHE A 594 14.80 -0.04 29.20
CA PHE A 594 14.83 -0.78 30.46
C PHE A 594 14.14 0.03 31.55
N GLN A 595 13.34 -0.64 32.38
CA GLN A 595 12.62 0.01 33.48
C GLN A 595 13.54 0.35 34.68
N ASP A 596 14.69 -0.31 34.76
CA ASP A 596 15.62 -0.09 35.87
C ASP A 596 16.34 1.22 35.75
N LYS A 597 16.65 1.78 36.93
CA LYS A 597 17.59 2.88 37.02
C LYS A 597 19.01 2.34 36.93
N VAL A 598 19.82 2.98 36.10
CA VAL A 598 21.19 2.60 35.77
C VAL A 598 22.16 3.52 36.50
N GLU A 599 23.15 2.94 37.18
CA GLU A 599 24.29 3.67 37.73
C GLU A 599 25.30 3.97 36.61
N LYS A 600 25.93 5.13 36.66
CA LYS A 600 26.96 5.55 35.71
C LYS A 600 28.13 4.57 35.70
N LYS A 601 28.49 4.07 36.87
CA LYS A 601 29.52 3.05 37.05
C LYS A 601 29.30 1.84 36.13
N PHE A 602 28.05 1.40 35.92
CA PHE A 602 27.77 0.25 35.07
C PHE A 602 28.10 0.50 33.60
N ILE A 603 27.91 1.71 33.09
CA ILE A 603 28.33 2.03 31.72
C ILE A 603 29.85 1.99 31.61
N ILE A 604 30.54 2.56 32.59
CA ILE A 604 32.01 2.57 32.64
C ILE A 604 32.53 1.12 32.70
N ASP A 605 31.98 0.30 33.59
CA ASP A 605 32.34 -1.10 33.75
C ASP A 605 32.04 -1.90 32.48
N LEU A 606 30.85 -1.70 31.87
CA LEU A 606 30.47 -2.31 30.60
C LEU A 606 31.49 -1.99 29.50
N VAL A 607 31.88 -0.72 29.36
CA VAL A 607 32.80 -0.31 28.30
C VAL A 607 34.24 -0.77 28.60
N ASN A 608 34.70 -0.69 29.85
CA ASN A 608 36.10 -1.01 30.20
C ASN A 608 36.38 -2.50 30.37
N ASN A 609 35.44 -3.28 30.93
CA ASN A 609 35.64 -4.70 31.22
C ASN A 609 35.53 -5.57 29.98
N ASN A 610 34.87 -5.09 28.91
CA ASN A 610 34.89 -5.72 27.59
C ASN A 610 36.25 -5.48 26.91
N GLN A 611 37.31 -6.08 27.46
CA GLN A 611 38.71 -5.79 27.13
C GLN A 611 39.06 -5.92 25.63
N LEU A 612 38.20 -6.50 24.76
CA LEU A 612 38.60 -6.77 23.38
C LEU A 612 37.64 -6.44 22.22
N SER A 613 36.34 -6.19 22.38
CA SER A 613 35.43 -6.21 21.20
C SER A 613 34.47 -5.03 21.00
N LEU A 614 34.00 -4.34 22.04
CA LEU A 614 32.90 -3.37 21.87
C LEU A 614 33.32 -2.11 21.08
N GLU A 615 32.81 -1.99 19.84
CA GLU A 615 33.06 -0.86 18.93
C GLU A 615 31.88 0.11 18.88
N GLU A 616 30.65 -0.36 19.09
CA GLU A 616 29.43 0.44 19.03
C GLU A 616 28.53 0.17 20.23
N LEU A 617 28.14 1.23 20.93
CA LEU A 617 27.22 1.16 22.07
C LEU A 617 26.08 2.15 21.88
N THR A 618 24.85 1.64 21.88
CA THR A 618 23.62 2.45 21.85
C THR A 618 22.82 2.24 23.12
N LEU A 619 22.54 3.32 23.84
CA LEU A 619 21.73 3.37 25.04
C LEU A 619 20.52 4.26 24.77
N SER A 620 19.29 3.77 24.90
CA SER A 620 18.09 4.60 24.66
C SER A 620 17.00 4.38 25.69
N PHE A 621 16.36 5.47 26.11
CA PHE A 621 15.23 5.45 27.04
C PHE A 621 15.55 4.69 28.34
N LEU A 622 16.77 4.89 28.85
CA LEU A 622 17.20 4.37 30.14
C LEU A 622 17.03 5.43 31.22
N ASP A 623 16.63 5.00 32.41
CA ASP A 623 16.58 5.84 33.59
C ASP A 623 17.92 5.79 34.32
N PHE A 624 18.42 6.90 34.84
CA PHE A 624 19.69 6.96 35.57
C PHE A 624 19.46 7.27 37.05
N ILE A 625 20.28 6.68 37.92
CA ILE A 625 20.31 7.04 39.36
C ILE A 625 21.16 8.30 39.52
N SER A 626 20.69 9.25 40.34
CA SER A 626 21.53 10.36 40.80
C SER A 626 22.53 9.79 41.79
N GLU A 627 23.78 9.62 41.38
CA GLU A 627 24.83 9.23 42.30
C GLU A 627 25.25 10.44 43.17
N PRO A 628 25.56 10.23 44.47
CA PRO A 628 26.18 11.27 45.29
C PRO A 628 27.54 11.65 44.70
N ASP A 629 27.88 12.94 44.71
CA ASP A 629 29.06 13.57 44.08
C ASP A 629 30.24 12.61 43.85
N VAL A 630 30.28 12.05 42.64
CA VAL A 630 31.30 11.10 42.16
C VAL A 630 32.66 11.78 41.96
N ASP A 631 32.73 13.10 42.17
CA ASP A 631 33.96 13.90 42.14
C ASP A 631 35.06 13.32 43.05
N ASN A 632 34.71 12.50 44.04
CA ASN A 632 35.67 11.84 44.94
C ASN A 632 36.18 10.47 44.46
N LEU A 633 35.81 9.98 43.27
CA LEU A 633 36.31 8.71 42.71
C LEU A 633 37.25 8.97 41.52
N PRO A 634 38.54 9.31 41.77
CA PRO A 634 39.50 9.72 40.74
C PRO A 634 39.79 8.65 39.69
N ASN A 635 39.37 7.39 39.88
CA ASN A 635 39.70 6.28 38.97
C ASN A 635 38.53 5.71 38.13
N LEU A 636 37.28 6.14 38.32
CA LEU A 636 36.17 5.67 37.46
C LEU A 636 36.07 6.47 36.16
N GLY A 637 36.35 5.87 35.00
CA GLY A 637 36.12 6.49 33.70
C GLY A 637 36.47 5.53 32.56
N ILE A 638 35.85 5.73 31.40
CA ILE A 638 36.08 4.97 30.17
C ILE A 638 37.53 5.20 29.72
N THR A 639 38.25 4.09 29.64
CA THR A 639 39.61 3.98 29.11
C THR A 639 39.67 3.12 27.84
N ASN A 640 38.55 2.52 27.44
CA ASN A 640 38.47 1.70 26.25
C ASN A 640 38.76 2.50 24.97
N SER A 641 39.79 2.10 24.25
CA SER A 641 40.26 2.70 23.00
C SER A 641 39.65 2.09 21.72
N LYS A 642 38.69 1.17 21.82
CA LYS A 642 38.04 0.51 20.67
C LYS A 642 36.65 1.05 20.35
N LEU A 643 35.98 1.69 21.32
CA LEU A 643 34.65 2.27 21.10
C LEU A 643 34.75 3.40 20.06
N LYS A 644 34.09 3.20 18.90
CA LYS A 644 34.04 4.12 17.75
C LYS A 644 32.73 4.87 17.66
N VAL A 645 31.62 4.23 18.05
CA VAL A 645 30.27 4.81 18.00
C VAL A 645 29.66 4.76 19.38
N PHE A 646 29.24 5.92 19.89
CA PHE A 646 28.48 6.01 21.12
C PHE A 646 27.20 6.80 20.89
N ASN A 647 26.06 6.15 21.07
CA ASN A 647 24.74 6.75 20.94
C ASN A 647 24.01 6.67 22.28
N ILE A 648 23.62 7.81 22.81
CA ILE A 648 22.84 7.92 24.04
C ILE A 648 21.60 8.76 23.81
N ASN A 649 20.44 8.22 24.16
CA ASN A 649 19.15 8.88 24.04
C ASN A 649 18.37 8.78 25.35
N LEU A 650 18.25 9.87 26.10
CA LEU A 650 17.57 9.88 27.40
C LEU A 650 16.21 10.57 27.33
N LEU A 651 15.27 10.09 28.14
CA LEU A 651 13.99 10.75 28.34
C LEU A 651 14.16 12.09 29.08
N SER A 652 13.29 13.06 28.79
CA SER A 652 13.43 14.47 29.18
C SER A 652 13.56 14.73 30.68
N ASN A 653 13.05 13.84 31.53
CA ASN A 653 12.97 14.08 32.97
C ASN A 653 14.19 13.51 33.74
N GLN A 654 15.16 12.89 33.05
CA GLN A 654 16.25 12.10 33.65
C GLN A 654 17.62 12.81 33.65
N GLN A 655 17.75 13.99 33.02
CA GLN A 655 19.06 14.59 32.69
C GLN A 655 19.91 15.04 33.88
N LYS A 656 19.30 15.49 34.98
CA LYS A 656 20.04 15.95 36.16
C LYS A 656 20.92 14.87 36.80
N LYS A 657 20.84 13.62 36.33
CA LYS A 657 21.43 12.44 36.95
C LYS A 657 22.57 11.82 36.15
N LEU A 658 22.66 12.08 34.85
CA LEU A 658 23.76 11.58 34.03
C LEU A 658 24.65 12.74 33.57
N ASP A 659 25.72 12.96 34.31
CA ASP A 659 26.81 13.81 33.83
C ASP A 659 27.69 13.01 32.86
N ILE A 660 27.54 13.25 31.55
CA ILE A 660 28.36 12.61 30.52
C ILE A 660 29.85 12.97 30.68
N HIS A 661 30.17 14.09 31.34
CA HIS A 661 31.53 14.59 31.48
C HIS A 661 32.50 13.55 32.04
N TYR A 662 32.15 12.95 33.19
CA TYR A 662 33.03 11.96 33.80
C TYR A 662 32.90 10.54 33.23
N LEU A 663 32.26 10.37 32.07
CA LEU A 663 32.31 9.07 31.42
C LEU A 663 33.70 8.81 30.86
N TRP A 664 34.49 9.80 30.43
CA TRP A 664 35.84 9.57 29.89
C TRP A 664 36.93 10.12 30.81
N LYS A 665 38.06 9.40 30.86
CA LYS A 665 39.29 9.83 31.56
C LYS A 665 40.55 9.78 30.69
N SER A 666 40.42 9.32 29.46
CA SER A 666 41.52 9.21 28.51
C SER A 666 41.04 9.54 27.09
N PRO A 667 41.94 9.91 26.17
CA PRO A 667 41.59 10.13 24.77
C PRO A 667 40.87 8.91 24.19
N SER A 668 39.72 9.13 23.56
CA SER A 668 38.91 8.07 22.99
C SER A 668 39.16 7.87 21.49
N SER A 669 38.74 6.72 20.98
CA SER A 669 38.70 6.42 19.54
C SER A 669 37.34 6.71 18.89
N LEU A 670 36.48 7.48 19.57
CA LEU A 670 35.15 7.78 19.07
C LEU A 670 35.24 8.56 17.76
N THR A 671 34.61 8.02 16.73
CA THR A 671 34.41 8.65 15.44
C THR A 671 32.99 9.19 15.28
N GLU A 672 32.01 8.63 15.99
CA GLU A 672 30.62 9.10 16.00
C GLU A 672 30.11 9.20 17.44
N LEU A 673 29.53 10.34 17.75
CA LEU A 673 28.87 10.62 19.02
C LEU A 673 27.47 11.14 18.74
N GLN A 674 26.47 10.43 19.23
CA GLN A 674 25.07 10.85 19.21
C GLN A 674 24.57 11.01 20.64
N VAL A 675 24.10 12.22 20.97
CA VAL A 675 23.65 12.57 22.32
C VAL A 675 22.29 13.25 22.22
N TYR A 676 21.23 12.55 22.63
CA TYR A 676 19.91 13.12 22.85
C TYR A 676 19.74 13.36 24.35
N LEU A 677 19.98 14.61 24.75
CA LEU A 677 19.83 15.11 26.11
C LEU A 677 19.12 16.48 26.05
N PRO A 678 17.80 16.51 26.26
CA PRO A 678 17.13 17.80 26.50
C PRO A 678 17.85 18.55 27.66
N ASN A 679 17.89 19.88 27.69
CA ASN A 679 18.55 20.67 28.75
C ASN A 679 20.04 20.40 29.07
N LEU A 680 20.84 19.83 28.17
CA LEU A 680 22.29 19.67 28.37
C LEU A 680 22.97 21.04 28.56
N SER A 681 23.71 21.21 29.66
CA SER A 681 24.51 22.42 29.88
C SER A 681 25.78 22.39 29.02
N LEU A 682 26.23 23.58 28.64
CA LEU A 682 27.38 23.77 27.76
C LEU A 682 28.68 23.26 28.39
N GLU A 683 28.88 23.50 29.68
CA GLU A 683 30.09 23.09 30.39
C GLU A 683 30.24 21.57 30.41
N ILE A 684 29.13 20.83 30.53
CA ILE A 684 29.11 19.37 30.62
C ILE A 684 29.61 18.71 29.32
N LEU A 685 29.26 19.25 28.15
CA LEU A 685 29.61 18.63 26.86
C LEU A 685 30.99 19.06 26.34
N MET A 686 31.39 20.30 26.63
CA MET A 686 32.55 20.91 25.97
C MET A 686 33.90 20.36 26.48
N GLU A 687 34.03 20.07 27.77
CA GLU A 687 35.28 19.49 28.28
C GLU A 687 35.55 18.10 27.67
N PRO A 688 34.60 17.15 27.61
CA PRO A 688 34.86 15.86 26.99
C PRO A 688 35.21 15.95 25.51
N LEU A 689 34.50 16.81 24.76
CA LEU A 689 34.77 17.01 23.34
C LEU A 689 36.18 17.55 23.09
N THR A 690 36.59 18.57 23.85
CA THR A 690 37.92 19.19 23.72
C THR A 690 39.03 18.27 24.22
N ARG A 691 38.82 17.59 25.34
CA ARG A 691 39.87 16.85 26.05
C ARG A 691 40.04 15.43 25.55
N TYR A 692 38.95 14.73 25.24
CA TYR A 692 38.97 13.30 24.97
C TYR A 692 38.65 12.92 23.52
N HIS A 693 37.86 13.72 22.79
CA HIS A 693 37.33 13.32 21.48
C HIS A 693 37.86 14.15 20.30
N PHE A 694 38.54 15.27 20.58
CA PHE A 694 38.93 16.32 19.64
C PHE A 694 39.60 15.81 18.36
N SER A 695 40.47 14.80 18.47
CA SER A 695 41.33 14.36 17.36
C SER A 695 40.73 13.30 16.45
N GLN A 696 39.59 12.67 16.81
CA GLN A 696 39.04 11.52 16.06
C GLN A 696 37.59 11.68 15.61
N LEU A 697 36.82 12.55 16.27
CA LEU A 697 35.39 12.67 16.02
C LEU A 697 35.10 13.15 14.59
N LYS A 698 34.35 12.36 13.83
CA LYS A 698 33.94 12.62 12.44
C LYS A 698 32.48 13.02 12.32
N CYS A 699 31.61 12.48 13.15
CA CYS A 699 30.18 12.75 13.16
C CYS A 699 29.73 13.12 14.57
N LEU A 700 29.02 14.24 14.68
CA LEU A 700 28.42 14.68 15.93
C LEU A 700 26.93 14.95 15.70
N ARG A 701 26.10 14.23 16.47
CA ARG A 701 24.65 14.44 16.52
C ARG A 701 24.28 14.82 17.93
N ILE A 702 23.77 16.03 18.09
CA ILE A 702 23.30 16.47 19.40
C ILE A 702 21.85 16.88 19.20
N THR A 703 21.01 16.54 20.17
CA THR A 703 19.64 17.00 20.18
C THR A 703 19.40 17.86 21.40
N MET A 704 18.93 19.08 21.14
CA MET A 704 18.92 20.14 22.14
C MET A 704 17.56 20.82 22.21
N GLU A 705 17.27 21.41 23.37
CA GLU A 705 16.18 22.38 23.54
C GLU A 705 16.64 23.80 23.14
N ASP A 706 15.70 24.72 22.93
CA ASP A 706 15.94 26.07 22.38
C ASP A 706 17.04 26.88 23.09
N LYS A 707 17.25 26.68 24.39
CA LYS A 707 18.23 27.43 25.21
C LYS A 707 19.69 27.03 24.98
N SER A 708 19.93 25.99 24.18
CA SER A 708 21.23 25.33 24.07
C SER A 708 21.95 25.63 22.74
N ILE A 709 21.49 26.63 21.98
CA ILE A 709 22.08 26.97 20.68
C ILE A 709 23.54 27.44 20.75
N ASP A 710 23.92 28.08 21.87
CA ASP A 710 25.31 28.48 22.15
C ASP A 710 26.29 27.29 22.12
N ILE A 711 25.78 26.08 22.39
CA ILE A 711 26.57 24.85 22.34
C ILE A 711 27.01 24.54 20.91
N TYR A 712 26.13 24.72 19.94
CA TYR A 712 26.50 24.54 18.54
C TYR A 712 27.48 25.61 18.07
N ASN A 713 27.30 26.87 18.49
CA ASN A 713 28.25 27.95 18.18
C ASN A 713 29.64 27.61 18.70
N LYS A 714 29.76 27.20 19.97
CA LYS A 714 31.05 26.84 20.54
C LYS A 714 31.67 25.60 19.88
N ILE A 715 30.88 24.58 19.52
CA ILE A 715 31.37 23.40 18.79
C ILE A 715 31.93 23.80 17.42
N LEU A 716 31.24 24.71 16.72
CA LEU A 716 31.69 25.22 15.42
C LEU A 716 32.98 26.04 15.55
N GLU A 717 33.05 26.91 16.55
CA GLU A 717 34.23 27.73 16.90
C GLU A 717 35.45 26.88 17.29
N MET A 718 35.24 25.71 17.92
CA MET A 718 36.32 24.77 18.20
C MET A 718 37.00 24.22 16.95
N ASN A 719 36.33 24.28 15.79
CA ASN A 719 36.84 23.81 14.50
C ASN A 719 37.51 22.43 14.58
N LEU A 720 36.79 21.46 15.13
CA LEU A 720 37.28 20.08 15.30
C LEU A 720 37.84 19.54 13.97
N PRO A 721 39.14 19.19 13.89
CA PRO A 721 39.83 19.05 12.61
C PRO A 721 39.32 17.87 11.76
N LYS A 722 38.78 16.83 12.41
CA LYS A 722 38.23 15.65 11.73
C LYS A 722 36.70 15.65 11.63
N LEU A 723 36.01 16.62 12.22
CA LEU A 723 34.55 16.66 12.20
C LEU A 723 34.06 16.94 10.77
N LYS A 724 33.43 15.95 10.15
CA LYS A 724 32.92 16.01 8.77
C LYS A 724 31.42 16.23 8.73
N GLU A 725 30.70 15.74 9.73
CA GLU A 725 29.24 15.84 9.79
C GLU A 725 28.78 16.41 11.14
N LEU A 726 27.93 17.43 11.06
CA LEU A 726 27.25 18.00 12.22
C LEU A 726 25.74 17.99 11.99
N TYR A 727 25.01 17.41 12.94
CA TYR A 727 23.55 17.34 12.95
C TYR A 727 23.02 18.22 14.08
N LEU A 728 22.28 19.25 13.71
CA LEU A 728 21.49 20.09 14.60
C LEU A 728 20.11 19.48 14.74
N GLU A 729 19.86 18.80 15.85
CA GLU A 729 18.53 18.24 16.13
C GLU A 729 17.83 19.07 17.21
N SER A 730 16.56 19.43 16.99
CA SER A 730 15.72 20.08 18.00
C SER A 730 14.25 19.87 17.69
N PHE A 731 13.47 19.70 18.76
CA PHE A 731 12.03 19.45 18.68
C PHE A 731 11.19 20.72 18.75
N LEU A 732 11.73 21.86 19.18
CA LEU A 732 10.89 22.99 19.65
C LEU A 732 11.37 24.40 19.27
N PHE A 733 12.07 24.60 18.14
CA PHE A 733 12.45 25.95 17.64
C PHE A 733 11.21 26.81 17.29
N SER A 734 10.53 27.30 18.31
CA SER A 734 9.22 27.92 18.15
C SER A 734 9.28 29.43 18.30
N THR A 735 10.35 30.00 18.88
CA THR A 735 10.39 31.45 19.18
C THR A 735 11.75 32.17 19.08
N GLN A 736 12.90 31.51 19.16
CA GLN A 736 14.21 32.20 19.27
C GLN A 736 15.10 32.10 18.01
N PHE A 737 14.60 32.59 16.87
CA PHE A 737 15.33 32.52 15.60
C PHE A 737 16.56 33.45 15.51
N GLN A 738 16.70 34.44 16.38
CA GLN A 738 17.82 35.38 16.37
C GLN A 738 19.18 34.69 16.53
N ASN A 739 19.21 33.54 17.21
CA ASN A 739 20.45 32.81 17.51
C ASN A 739 20.98 31.99 16.32
N PHE A 740 20.16 31.75 15.29
CA PHE A 740 20.63 31.03 14.08
C PHE A 740 21.68 31.81 13.29
N ASN A 741 21.64 33.15 13.32
CA ASN A 741 22.65 33.97 12.67
C ASN A 741 24.04 33.80 13.31
N GLN A 742 24.09 33.51 14.61
CA GLN A 742 25.35 33.19 15.28
C GLN A 742 25.93 31.88 14.76
N ILE A 743 25.09 30.85 14.54
CA ILE A 743 25.53 29.58 13.93
C ILE A 743 26.15 29.84 12.55
N LEU A 744 25.52 30.67 11.72
CA LEU A 744 26.08 31.02 10.41
C LEU A 744 27.43 31.73 10.52
N GLY A 745 27.58 32.64 11.50
CA GLY A 745 28.85 33.30 11.80
C GLY A 745 29.92 32.31 12.22
N SER A 746 29.63 31.39 13.15
CA SER A 746 30.56 30.36 13.60
C SER A 746 30.85 29.31 12.54
N LEU A 747 29.94 29.05 11.59
CA LEU A 747 30.19 28.17 10.44
C LEU A 747 31.29 28.73 9.55
N GLN A 748 31.36 30.05 9.31
CA GLN A 748 32.37 30.65 8.42
C GLN A 748 33.82 30.35 8.82
N SER A 749 34.09 30.14 10.11
CA SER A 749 35.42 29.82 10.62
C SER A 749 35.74 28.33 10.62
N ASN A 750 34.74 27.48 10.37
CA ASN A 750 34.92 26.04 10.33
C ASN A 750 35.42 25.60 8.95
N ASN A 751 36.48 24.79 8.89
CA ASN A 751 37.04 24.32 7.60
C ASN A 751 37.04 22.80 7.49
N SER A 752 36.44 22.09 8.45
CA SER A 752 36.46 20.63 8.50
C SER A 752 35.16 20.01 8.00
N LEU A 753 34.03 20.69 8.20
CA LEU A 753 32.69 20.19 7.89
C LEU A 753 32.46 20.03 6.38
N THR A 754 31.95 18.87 6.01
CA THR A 754 31.53 18.55 4.64
C THR A 754 30.02 18.37 4.51
N LYS A 755 29.36 18.01 5.62
CA LYS A 755 27.91 17.80 5.70
C LYS A 755 27.33 18.53 6.89
N PHE A 756 26.29 19.31 6.63
CA PHE A 756 25.55 20.02 7.67
C PHE A 756 24.06 19.65 7.60
N VAL A 757 23.51 19.18 8.71
CA VAL A 757 22.13 18.69 8.78
C VAL A 757 21.37 19.46 9.85
N ILE A 758 20.19 19.96 9.48
CA ILE A 758 19.23 20.55 10.41
C ILE A 758 18.02 19.63 10.47
N ASN A 759 17.93 18.88 11.54
CA ASN A 759 16.81 18.01 11.87
C ASN A 759 15.88 18.72 12.85
N CYS A 760 15.27 19.79 12.37
CA CYS A 760 14.38 20.64 13.14
C CYS A 760 13.06 20.81 12.41
N GLU A 761 11.95 20.77 13.14
CA GLU A 761 10.66 21.13 12.57
C GLU A 761 10.59 22.64 12.29
N ASN A 762 10.00 23.02 11.15
CA ASN A 762 9.68 24.42 10.82
C ASN A 762 10.90 25.38 10.80
N THR A 763 12.04 24.95 10.25
CA THR A 763 13.23 25.81 10.09
C THR A 763 12.90 27.01 9.20
N PRO A 764 13.19 28.28 9.58
CA PRO A 764 12.84 29.43 8.76
C PRO A 764 13.55 29.43 7.41
N MET A 765 12.83 29.79 6.35
CA MET A 765 13.40 29.90 5.02
C MET A 765 14.53 30.94 4.95
N ASP A 766 14.45 32.04 5.72
CA ASP A 766 15.52 33.05 5.78
C ASP A 766 16.85 32.48 6.26
N PHE A 767 16.82 31.59 7.26
CA PHE A 767 18.03 30.93 7.75
C PHE A 767 18.65 30.03 6.68
N VAL A 768 17.81 29.21 6.02
CA VAL A 768 18.26 28.35 4.90
C VAL A 768 18.82 29.20 3.76
N GLY A 769 18.13 30.29 3.41
CA GLY A 769 18.56 31.23 2.38
C GLY A 769 19.90 31.88 2.72
N ASN A 770 20.12 32.28 3.98
CA ASN A 770 21.38 32.87 4.45
C ASN A 770 22.50 31.83 4.53
N PHE A 771 22.22 30.60 4.96
CA PHE A 771 23.19 29.50 4.93
C PHE A 771 23.68 29.24 3.49
N LEU A 772 22.77 29.20 2.53
CA LEU A 772 23.14 28.95 1.14
C LEU A 772 23.96 30.10 0.55
N LYS A 773 23.62 31.36 0.87
CA LYS A 773 24.41 32.55 0.50
C LYS A 773 25.78 32.61 1.15
N LEU A 774 26.00 31.85 2.24
CA LEU A 774 27.30 31.74 2.88
C LEU A 774 28.37 31.17 1.93
N ASP A 775 27.93 30.36 0.97
CA ASP A 775 28.78 29.65 0.00
C ASP A 775 30.00 28.97 0.66
N HIS A 776 29.73 28.22 1.72
CA HIS A 776 30.77 27.63 2.55
C HIS A 776 31.67 26.68 1.75
N PRO A 777 33.00 26.87 1.72
CA PRO A 777 33.88 26.23 0.73
C PRO A 777 33.98 24.71 0.88
N THR A 778 33.82 24.20 2.11
CA THR A 778 33.95 22.76 2.39
C THR A 778 32.63 22.01 2.50
N ILE A 779 31.49 22.71 2.73
CA ILE A 779 30.21 22.04 2.95
C ILE A 779 29.56 21.75 1.60
N THR A 780 29.68 20.51 1.17
CA THR A 780 29.18 20.04 -0.12
C THR A 780 27.79 19.41 -0.01
N SER A 781 27.33 19.10 1.20
CA SER A 781 26.00 18.52 1.46
C SER A 781 25.26 19.26 2.58
N PHE A 782 24.04 19.70 2.28
CA PHE A 782 23.14 20.33 3.23
C PHE A 782 21.79 19.61 3.26
N GLN A 783 21.32 19.30 4.45
CA GLN A 783 20.02 18.65 4.66
C GLN A 783 19.19 19.44 5.67
N CYS A 784 17.94 19.74 5.33
CA CYS A 784 16.97 20.36 6.20
C CYS A 784 15.70 19.51 6.24
N VAL A 785 15.35 18.99 7.41
CA VAL A 785 14.22 18.05 7.53
C VAL A 785 12.88 18.74 7.28
N SER A 786 12.72 19.98 7.76
CA SER A 786 11.48 20.73 7.57
C SER A 786 11.76 22.24 7.48
N ILE A 787 11.22 22.89 6.46
CA ILE A 787 11.27 24.36 6.30
C ILE A 787 9.90 24.96 6.56
N ARG A 788 9.82 26.04 7.34
CA ARG A 788 8.62 26.86 7.48
C ARG A 788 8.53 27.84 6.31
N GLU A 789 7.36 27.89 5.67
CA GLU A 789 7.08 28.86 4.60
C GLU A 789 8.15 28.82 3.50
N LEU A 790 8.36 27.63 2.89
CA LEU A 790 9.31 27.48 1.79
C LEU A 790 9.02 28.49 0.67
N ASP A 791 9.89 29.49 0.54
CA ASP A 791 9.93 30.45 -0.56
C ASP A 791 10.92 29.94 -1.62
N ILE A 792 10.37 29.38 -2.70
CA ILE A 792 11.19 28.82 -3.78
C ILE A 792 11.98 29.90 -4.54
N GLN A 793 11.51 31.15 -4.58
CA GLN A 793 12.23 32.25 -5.22
C GLN A 793 13.47 32.60 -4.42
N LEU A 794 13.34 32.74 -3.10
CA LEU A 794 14.47 32.95 -2.20
C LEU A 794 15.46 31.78 -2.27
N LEU A 795 14.96 30.54 -2.26
CA LEU A 795 15.80 29.35 -2.40
C LEU A 795 16.61 29.39 -3.70
N THR A 796 15.96 29.70 -4.83
CA THR A 796 16.59 29.77 -6.14
C THR A 796 17.69 30.83 -6.18
N LYS A 797 17.39 32.05 -5.72
CA LYS A 797 18.38 33.14 -5.64
C LYS A 797 19.58 32.75 -4.79
N SER A 798 19.34 32.12 -3.64
CA SER A 798 20.41 31.68 -2.73
C SER A 798 21.24 30.52 -3.28
N LEU A 799 20.63 29.59 -4.02
CA LEU A 799 21.36 28.49 -4.66
C LEU A 799 22.24 28.95 -5.83
N ILE A 800 21.74 29.90 -6.65
CA ILE A 800 22.52 30.46 -7.75
C ILE A 800 23.81 31.13 -7.24
N SER A 801 23.78 31.74 -6.05
CA SER A 801 24.97 32.31 -5.43
C SER A 801 25.92 31.29 -4.79
N ASN A 802 25.49 30.05 -4.59
CA ASN A 802 26.28 29.03 -3.91
C ASN A 802 27.03 28.18 -4.93
N THR A 803 28.36 28.20 -4.92
CA THR A 803 29.21 27.52 -5.90
C THR A 803 29.75 26.17 -5.43
N HIS A 804 29.69 25.87 -4.13
CA HIS A 804 30.31 24.66 -3.54
C HIS A 804 29.32 23.53 -3.24
N LEU A 805 28.04 23.82 -3.05
CA LEU A 805 27.05 22.83 -2.63
C LEU A 805 26.71 21.87 -3.78
N THR A 806 26.91 20.57 -3.53
CA THR A 806 26.61 19.49 -4.49
C THR A 806 25.35 18.71 -4.13
N SER A 807 24.89 18.77 -2.88
CA SER A 807 23.70 18.06 -2.42
C SER A 807 22.85 18.95 -1.52
N LEU A 808 21.58 19.14 -1.90
CA LEU A 808 20.55 19.79 -1.11
C LEU A 808 19.37 18.82 -0.90
N ASP A 809 19.03 18.54 0.36
CA ASP A 809 17.88 17.71 0.72
C ASP A 809 16.96 18.45 1.70
N ILE A 810 15.84 18.96 1.18
CA ILE A 810 14.73 19.49 1.97
C ILE A 810 13.64 18.43 2.00
N THR A 811 13.39 17.85 3.18
CA THR A 811 12.54 16.65 3.27
C THR A 811 11.04 16.98 3.36
N ARG A 812 10.67 18.04 4.08
CA ARG A 812 9.28 18.43 4.33
C ARG A 812 9.10 19.94 4.24
N ASN A 813 7.91 20.35 3.86
CA ASN A 813 7.46 21.72 4.00
C ASN A 813 6.51 21.81 5.21
N GLY A 814 6.76 22.79 6.07
CA GLY A 814 5.87 23.17 7.15
C GLY A 814 4.63 23.90 6.63
N LYS A 815 3.79 24.37 7.56
CA LYS A 815 2.60 25.17 7.21
C LYS A 815 3.03 26.53 6.68
N GLY A 816 2.43 26.98 5.58
CA GLY A 816 2.71 28.29 4.97
C GLY A 816 1.99 28.50 3.64
N ILE A 817 1.85 29.76 3.24
CA ILE A 817 1.39 30.11 1.89
C ILE A 817 2.47 29.67 0.91
N ARG A 818 2.07 29.04 -0.20
CA ARG A 818 2.97 28.59 -1.25
C ARG A 818 2.66 29.29 -2.57
N GLU A 819 3.70 29.39 -3.39
CA GLU A 819 3.59 29.70 -4.81
C GLU A 819 2.69 28.69 -5.53
N THR A 820 2.19 29.09 -6.70
CA THR A 820 1.43 28.19 -7.57
C THR A 820 2.35 27.13 -8.20
N TYR A 821 1.78 25.99 -8.58
CA TYR A 821 2.54 24.90 -9.22
C TYR A 821 3.34 25.35 -10.47
N PRO A 822 2.80 26.20 -11.39
CA PRO A 822 3.58 26.74 -12.51
C PRO A 822 4.79 27.56 -12.05
N ILE A 823 4.62 28.41 -11.04
CA ILE A 823 5.71 29.26 -10.50
C ILE A 823 6.79 28.37 -9.88
N PHE A 824 6.41 27.34 -9.11
CA PHE A 824 7.35 26.37 -8.57
C PHE A 824 8.18 25.68 -9.66
N VAL A 825 7.53 25.22 -10.74
CA VAL A 825 8.23 24.55 -11.86
C VAL A 825 9.16 25.52 -12.60
N GLN A 826 8.78 26.79 -12.76
CA GLN A 826 9.65 27.80 -13.37
C GLN A 826 10.92 28.01 -12.54
N TYR A 827 10.80 28.16 -11.22
CA TYR A 827 11.97 28.31 -10.35
C TYR A 827 12.82 27.04 -10.28
N LEU A 828 12.20 25.87 -10.25
CA LEU A 828 12.93 24.61 -10.35
C LEU A 828 13.71 24.53 -11.68
N THR A 829 13.09 24.89 -12.80
CA THR A 829 13.75 24.97 -14.11
C THR A 829 14.97 25.91 -14.06
N GLU A 830 14.85 27.03 -13.36
CA GLU A 830 15.93 27.98 -13.19
C GLU A 830 17.10 27.40 -12.37
N ILE A 831 16.81 26.73 -11.25
CA ILE A 831 17.82 26.00 -10.45
C ILE A 831 18.56 24.98 -11.32
N LEU A 832 17.82 24.14 -12.06
CA LEU A 832 18.40 23.10 -12.91
C LEU A 832 19.33 23.65 -14.00
N ARG A 833 19.04 24.86 -14.49
CA ARG A 833 19.82 25.52 -15.55
C ARG A 833 21.04 26.26 -15.01
N LEU A 834 20.90 26.92 -13.86
CA LEU A 834 21.89 27.87 -13.35
C LEU A 834 22.77 27.32 -12.23
N VAL A 835 22.49 26.11 -11.72
CA VAL A 835 23.22 25.49 -10.60
C VAL A 835 23.78 24.10 -11.02
N PRO A 836 24.70 24.05 -12.01
CA PRO A 836 25.17 22.79 -12.62
C PRO A 836 26.07 21.92 -11.70
N GLN A 837 26.54 22.45 -10.58
CA GLN A 837 27.33 21.73 -9.58
C GLN A 837 26.47 20.81 -8.70
N LEU A 838 25.15 21.02 -8.69
CA LEU A 838 24.25 20.25 -7.85
C LEU A 838 24.03 18.85 -8.46
N VAL A 839 24.38 17.83 -7.69
CA VAL A 839 24.31 16.39 -8.01
C VAL A 839 23.05 15.76 -7.42
N VAL A 840 22.64 16.24 -6.23
CA VAL A 840 21.42 15.79 -5.55
C VAL A 840 20.56 16.99 -5.18
N LEU A 841 19.30 16.97 -5.62
CA LEU A 841 18.31 17.97 -5.25
C LEU A 841 17.02 17.28 -4.78
N LYS A 842 16.65 17.52 -3.52
CA LYS A 842 15.34 17.11 -3.00
C LYS A 842 14.62 18.32 -2.41
N ILE A 843 13.44 18.60 -2.91
CA ILE A 843 12.60 19.72 -2.48
C ILE A 843 11.15 19.24 -2.40
N PRO A 844 10.39 19.56 -1.34
CA PRO A 844 8.99 19.17 -1.21
C PRO A 844 8.09 19.97 -2.18
N ILE A 845 7.13 19.29 -2.81
CA ILE A 845 6.22 19.90 -3.81
C ILE A 845 5.11 20.69 -3.13
N VAL A 846 4.57 21.69 -3.84
CA VAL A 846 3.41 22.47 -3.41
C VAL A 846 2.22 21.54 -3.11
N GLY A 847 1.78 21.52 -1.85
CA GLY A 847 0.74 20.62 -1.36
C GLY A 847 -0.66 21.02 -1.79
N ASN A 848 -1.14 20.41 -2.88
CA ASN A 848 -2.53 19.96 -3.05
C ASN A 848 -2.60 19.08 -4.30
N SER A 849 -2.30 17.78 -4.14
CA SER A 849 -2.27 16.77 -5.20
C SER A 849 -3.61 16.56 -5.92
N ALA A 850 -4.71 17.08 -5.39
CA ALA A 850 -6.04 16.82 -5.93
C ALA A 850 -6.33 17.54 -7.27
N LYS A 851 -5.63 18.65 -7.59
CA LYS A 851 -5.82 19.39 -8.85
C LYS A 851 -4.54 20.15 -9.23
N ASN A 852 -3.48 19.45 -9.62
CA ASN A 852 -2.35 20.14 -10.25
C ASN A 852 -2.86 20.80 -11.54
N PRO A 853 -2.74 22.14 -11.68
CA PRO A 853 -3.18 22.81 -12.90
C PRO A 853 -2.38 22.31 -14.10
N VAL A 854 -3.02 22.26 -15.27
CA VAL A 854 -2.33 21.98 -16.52
C VAL A 854 -1.24 23.02 -16.71
N LEU A 855 0.01 22.58 -16.81
CA LEU A 855 1.14 23.47 -17.06
C LEU A 855 1.12 23.93 -18.52
N ASP A 856 1.40 25.22 -18.73
CA ASP A 856 1.60 25.75 -20.07
C ASP A 856 2.74 25.00 -20.79
N ARG A 857 2.54 24.76 -22.08
CA ARG A 857 3.48 24.00 -22.91
C ARG A 857 4.90 24.60 -22.88
N SER A 858 5.02 25.94 -22.85
CA SER A 858 6.30 26.64 -22.76
C SER A 858 7.06 26.35 -21.47
N ILE A 859 6.36 26.18 -20.34
CA ILE A 859 6.95 25.82 -19.05
C ILE A 859 7.48 24.38 -19.11
N LEU A 860 6.68 23.46 -19.66
CA LEU A 860 7.07 22.06 -19.83
C LEU A 860 8.29 21.89 -20.74
N GLU A 861 8.32 22.58 -21.88
CA GLU A 861 9.45 22.54 -22.82
C GLU A 861 10.72 23.12 -22.19
N SER A 862 10.60 24.24 -21.47
CA SER A 862 11.73 24.84 -20.74
C SER A 862 12.28 23.90 -19.67
N PHE A 863 11.38 23.25 -18.92
CA PHE A 863 11.75 22.26 -17.91
C PHE A 863 12.43 21.03 -18.52
N GLU A 864 11.89 20.47 -19.61
CA GLU A 864 12.50 19.34 -20.32
C GLU A 864 13.91 19.66 -20.83
N ILE A 865 14.10 20.85 -21.40
CA ILE A 865 15.42 21.32 -21.84
C ILE A 865 16.38 21.41 -20.65
N ALA A 866 15.94 21.98 -19.53
CA ALA A 866 16.78 22.10 -18.33
C ALA A 866 17.19 20.74 -17.78
N VAL A 867 16.25 19.80 -17.61
CA VAL A 867 16.53 18.44 -17.13
C VAL A 867 17.49 17.72 -18.08
N SER A 868 17.31 17.83 -19.40
CA SER A 868 18.16 17.16 -20.39
C SER A 868 19.63 17.61 -20.38
N LYS A 869 19.90 18.81 -19.85
CA LYS A 869 21.24 19.39 -19.76
C LYS A 869 21.82 19.34 -18.35
N CYS A 870 21.03 18.93 -17.36
CA CYS A 870 21.42 18.93 -15.96
C CYS A 870 22.31 17.71 -15.66
N THR A 871 23.26 17.88 -14.74
CA THR A 871 24.17 16.84 -14.20
C THR A 871 23.60 16.14 -12.97
N LEU A 872 22.37 16.46 -12.56
CA LEU A 872 21.71 15.85 -11.41
C LEU A 872 21.54 14.34 -11.59
N TYR A 873 22.05 13.59 -10.62
CA TYR A 873 21.84 12.14 -10.53
C TYR A 873 20.54 11.80 -9.79
N SER A 874 20.08 12.69 -8.91
CA SER A 874 18.85 12.48 -8.14
C SER A 874 18.08 13.77 -7.97
N LEU A 875 16.92 13.84 -8.62
CA LEU A 875 15.88 14.83 -8.35
C LEU A 875 14.70 14.12 -7.67
N CYS A 876 14.48 14.38 -6.38
CA CYS A 876 13.38 13.77 -5.63
C CYS A 876 12.40 14.83 -5.14
N THR A 877 11.18 14.70 -5.62
CA THR A 877 10.06 15.58 -5.32
C THR A 877 8.93 14.64 -4.94
N ARG A 878 8.69 14.49 -3.63
CA ARG A 878 7.99 13.32 -3.06
C ARG A 878 6.51 13.15 -3.44
N ASP A 879 5.92 14.07 -4.20
CA ASP A 879 4.45 14.13 -4.40
C ASP A 879 4.01 14.45 -5.85
N PHE A 880 4.87 14.26 -6.87
CA PHE A 880 4.37 14.44 -8.24
C PHE A 880 3.41 13.29 -8.51
N ASP A 881 2.19 13.60 -8.94
CA ASP A 881 1.29 12.60 -9.49
C ASP A 881 2.05 11.83 -10.58
N GLU A 882 2.02 10.50 -10.53
CA GLU A 882 2.69 9.63 -11.50
C GLU A 882 2.27 9.92 -12.93
N ASN A 883 1.08 10.48 -13.11
CA ASN A 883 0.55 10.88 -14.40
C ASN A 883 0.96 12.31 -14.83
N SER A 884 1.62 13.08 -13.98
CA SER A 884 2.03 14.45 -14.30
C SER A 884 3.05 14.48 -15.45
N SER A 885 2.91 15.46 -16.34
CA SER A 885 3.85 15.69 -17.43
C SER A 885 5.29 15.86 -16.92
N ILE A 886 5.47 16.43 -15.72
CA ILE A 886 6.78 16.57 -15.07
C ILE A 886 7.38 15.20 -14.73
N ASN A 887 6.64 14.29 -14.11
CA ASN A 887 7.14 12.93 -13.84
C ASN A 887 7.53 12.20 -15.11
N LYS A 888 6.74 12.34 -16.19
CA LYS A 888 7.09 11.75 -17.49
C LYS A 888 8.41 12.31 -18.03
N ILE A 889 8.63 13.62 -17.95
CA ILE A 889 9.89 14.27 -18.33
C ILE A 889 11.06 13.77 -17.47
N LEU A 890 10.87 13.66 -16.16
CA LEU A 890 11.89 13.18 -15.23
C LEU A 890 12.26 11.72 -15.51
N ILE A 891 11.27 10.82 -15.64
CA ILE A 891 11.46 9.41 -15.98
C ILE A 891 12.17 9.26 -17.34
N LYS A 892 11.79 10.06 -18.33
CA LYS A 892 12.40 10.02 -19.68
C LYS A 892 13.89 10.39 -19.66
N ASN A 893 14.28 11.37 -18.85
CA ASN A 893 15.62 11.97 -18.90
C ASN A 893 16.57 11.50 -17.79
N LEU A 894 16.08 11.22 -16.57
CA LEU A 894 16.91 10.86 -15.42
C LEU A 894 17.19 9.35 -15.30
N ILE A 895 16.34 8.46 -15.85
CA ILE A 895 16.63 7.02 -15.92
C ILE A 895 17.90 6.73 -16.74
N LYS A 896 18.36 7.69 -17.54
CA LYS A 896 19.62 7.58 -18.27
C LYS A 896 20.87 7.56 -17.36
N TYR A 897 20.73 7.95 -16.08
CA TYR A 897 21.84 8.15 -15.14
C TYR A 897 21.72 7.33 -13.83
N SER A 898 20.62 6.60 -13.63
CA SER A 898 20.43 5.62 -12.54
C SER A 898 20.77 4.22 -13.01
#